data_AF-A0A381VE15-F1
#
_entry.id   AF-A0A381VE15-F1
#
_cell.length_a   1.000
_cell.length_b   1.000
_cell.length_c   1.000
_cell.angle_alpha   90.00
_cell.angle_beta   90.00
_cell.angle_gamma   90.00
#
_symmetry.space_group_name_H-M   'P 1'
#
loop_
_entity.id
_entity.type
_entity.pdbx_description
1 polymer ?
#
loop_
_entity_poly.entity_id
_entity_poly.type
_entity_poly.pdbx_seq_one_letter_code
_entity_poly.pdbx_strand_id
1 'polypeptide(L)'
;MSLEFPPVGIDTSYNWLKDDEDTVTGNDGNTSTTQELSTNKTVVENAPYGNGAYKAWTTDTWSGYESGTTIATGEWPACGAFDKDEGDSNTRLSYHTGRTYSNSSDNSNPGYLGLEMPLKIKLTSYSVKNRPGFQASQAPKKWTLAGRSGDGADWEDIQTETVSSWTSGETKTWTVSTTKYYSDFRFAWFQAMGNGQYISLYTIKLYGVPYHISSSGEIRFSEFGNLPLPRFQSIFSNSKKDIKFSQLQEALNDITDVASGTKSLALLRSPTMYCGKFYIAANSSTTIYFPSSFASTPGVFVTHQWRDFNFVTNSSETITPVRITGVTTTYFTVTNTDTTMDPFVHWMAVKVGSGTIYGASYVCTLWDTGSNWTSSHNHTYSGISGTPVPLCNQQTANNGLTLWGRHHSRSSSATQWYIGKVGYKPVTTTYTLSSSETFAFFVMTSTNVFKKMYMFTGSASCTEDIEAVYTNTKPLHNPIIMNSATTDGTDSSRVHCRRLTSKRAKYICRETPGLDGPHASLPVYAIHLRGFADFGSKPFWHLDANFINANQRVSNSGEIRRWRNSSGRAFKYAVGKGTSRPTLGNDSDGYYVYFNKSQSQYFKIRNTIKWKFVDGDGSGTGGVTAFCVFKFINIGSQNSSRFFDFGNGSLVDSVLWAKNGTSSETHFWTFNPTITYSSTNSLASTEWQIYTMKYDNSDLECFFWSDGMKSTPTETTTSTVTDRNTTLNYIGESNWSGDDFLDGYMREQIVFNDSLSNSQIRSINMRLGKKWNIPTWTLLFRQTLGYLWSSSQSLSLNSSDPDNDNYSILDQIDTYKNTDGKYRLRYLDTGDSSTAGRFNDWRQTSNFTTTSNSVSGYEAVSVYDTGSSWGGLCVNGYNSYSRFDGSPGSTNWWFAIATIYSTWDGGRIPG
;
A
#
# COMPACT_ATOMS: atom_id res chain seq x y z
N MET A 1 4.76 -7.89 -23.46
CA MET A 1 6.11 -7.30 -23.58
C MET A 1 6.96 -7.83 -22.44
N SER A 2 8.02 -8.55 -22.81
CA SER A 2 9.03 -8.98 -21.84
C SER A 2 9.87 -7.79 -21.40
N LEU A 3 10.08 -7.65 -20.09
CA LEU A 3 10.88 -6.58 -19.49
C LEU A 3 12.22 -7.14 -19.01
N GLU A 4 13.26 -6.31 -19.05
CA GLU A 4 14.62 -6.67 -18.62
C GLU A 4 14.78 -6.54 -17.10
N PHE A 5 15.39 -7.52 -16.44
CA PHE A 5 15.66 -7.55 -15.02
C PHE A 5 17.13 -7.89 -14.72
N PRO A 6 17.75 -7.23 -13.71
CA PRO A 6 17.22 -6.09 -12.95
C PRO A 6 16.87 -4.87 -13.83
N PRO A 7 16.12 -3.85 -13.37
CA PRO A 7 15.67 -2.74 -14.23
C PRO A 7 16.82 -1.80 -14.61
N VAL A 8 16.57 -0.91 -15.58
CA VAL A 8 17.47 0.23 -15.87
C VAL A 8 17.51 1.15 -14.64
N GLY A 9 18.72 1.54 -14.21
CA GLY A 9 18.93 2.34 -13.00
C GLY A 9 19.15 1.53 -11.71
N ILE A 10 19.45 0.23 -11.81
CA ILE A 10 20.04 -0.50 -10.69
C ILE A 10 21.44 0.06 -10.38
N ASP A 11 21.82 0.06 -9.11
CA ASP A 11 23.13 0.51 -8.68
C ASP A 11 24.24 -0.34 -9.32
N THR A 12 25.38 0.30 -9.56
CA THR A 12 26.62 -0.36 -10.00
C THR A 12 27.17 -1.22 -8.86
N SER A 13 27.86 -2.33 -9.15
CA SER A 13 28.23 -3.35 -8.13
C SER A 13 28.91 -2.79 -6.89
N TYR A 14 29.84 -1.84 -7.03
CA TYR A 14 30.54 -1.25 -5.89
C TYR A 14 29.70 -0.30 -5.03
N ASN A 15 28.49 0.02 -5.47
CA ASN A 15 27.46 0.70 -4.67
C ASN A 15 26.47 -0.29 -4.04
N TRP A 16 26.55 -1.58 -4.37
CA TRP A 16 25.83 -2.62 -3.61
C TRP A 16 26.54 -2.83 -2.28
N LEU A 17 25.73 -3.03 -1.25
CA LEU A 17 26.22 -3.44 0.05
C LEU A 17 26.71 -4.89 0.00
N LYS A 18 27.91 -5.16 0.52
CA LYS A 18 28.35 -6.51 0.88
C LYS A 18 27.94 -6.79 2.33
N ASP A 19 27.21 -7.87 2.52
CA ASP A 19 26.62 -8.23 3.80
C ASP A 19 27.23 -9.54 4.32
N ASP A 20 28.26 -9.43 5.15
CA ASP A 20 28.89 -10.56 5.88
C ASP A 20 28.07 -11.11 7.06
N GLU A 21 26.86 -10.62 7.29
CA GLU A 21 25.93 -11.14 8.29
C GLU A 21 24.81 -11.97 7.63
N ASP A 22 24.50 -11.72 6.36
CA ASP A 22 23.66 -12.57 5.52
C ASP A 22 24.53 -13.36 4.55
N THR A 23 24.80 -14.61 4.92
CA THR A 23 25.77 -15.47 4.25
C THR A 23 25.12 -16.70 3.61
N VAL A 24 25.82 -17.25 2.63
CA VAL A 24 25.54 -18.55 2.03
C VAL A 24 26.78 -19.43 2.16
N THR A 25 26.60 -20.68 2.56
CA THR A 25 27.71 -21.64 2.65
C THR A 25 28.24 -21.98 1.24
N GLY A 26 29.53 -21.81 1.01
CA GLY A 26 30.17 -21.99 -0.30
C GLY A 26 31.70 -22.12 -0.23
N ASN A 27 32.39 -22.14 -1.38
CA ASN A 27 33.85 -22.21 -1.47
C ASN A 27 34.44 -20.89 -1.98
N ASP A 28 35.62 -20.50 -1.49
CA ASP A 28 36.43 -19.43 -2.12
C ASP A 28 37.44 -19.95 -3.14
N GLY A 29 37.55 -21.27 -3.35
CA GLY A 29 38.52 -21.83 -4.30
C GLY A 29 39.98 -21.80 -3.83
N ASN A 30 40.27 -21.23 -2.66
CA ASN A 30 41.59 -21.31 -2.02
C ASN A 30 41.63 -22.43 -0.96
N THR A 31 40.47 -22.77 -0.40
CA THR A 31 40.32 -23.83 0.61
C THR A 31 39.51 -25.02 0.06
N SER A 32 39.86 -26.24 0.46
CA SER A 32 39.08 -27.46 0.16
C SER A 32 37.85 -27.61 1.06
N THR A 33 37.53 -26.59 1.85
CA THR A 33 36.48 -26.57 2.87
C THR A 33 35.47 -25.46 2.57
N THR A 34 34.19 -25.73 2.80
CA THR A 34 33.15 -24.70 2.68
C THR A 34 33.24 -23.68 3.81
N GLN A 35 32.95 -22.42 3.51
CA GLN A 35 32.85 -21.30 4.45
C GLN A 35 31.60 -20.45 4.18
N GLU A 36 31.32 -19.50 5.07
CA GLU A 36 30.20 -18.56 4.90
C GLU A 36 30.60 -17.40 3.99
N LEU A 37 29.93 -17.28 2.84
CA LEU A 37 30.17 -16.23 1.84
C LEU A 37 29.14 -15.12 1.98
N SER A 38 29.59 -13.86 2.06
CA SER A 38 28.74 -12.67 2.12
C SER A 38 27.85 -12.54 0.89
N THR A 39 26.68 -11.96 1.08
CA THR A 39 25.74 -11.67 -0.02
C THR A 39 25.79 -10.19 -0.39
N ASN A 40 25.34 -9.84 -1.60
CA ASN A 40 25.33 -8.46 -2.08
C ASN A 40 23.88 -7.93 -2.19
N LYS A 41 23.62 -6.69 -1.78
CA LYS A 41 22.26 -6.12 -1.71
C LYS A 41 22.18 -4.69 -2.26
N THR A 42 21.07 -4.38 -2.91
CA THR A 42 20.70 -3.00 -3.30
C THR A 42 19.18 -2.82 -3.24
N VAL A 43 18.72 -1.56 -3.24
CA VAL A 43 17.30 -1.18 -3.30
C VAL A 43 17.10 -0.22 -4.46
N VAL A 44 16.32 -0.66 -5.46
CA VAL A 44 15.97 0.17 -6.61
C VAL A 44 14.71 0.97 -6.31
N GLU A 45 14.78 2.28 -6.56
CA GLU A 45 13.66 3.22 -6.41
C GLU A 45 13.51 4.06 -7.68
N ASN A 46 12.29 4.49 -7.99
CA ASN A 46 11.96 5.38 -9.11
C ASN A 46 12.23 4.82 -10.53
N ALA A 47 12.52 3.52 -10.67
CA ALA A 47 12.53 2.86 -11.96
C ALA A 47 11.10 2.70 -12.52
N PRO A 48 10.89 2.68 -13.85
CA PRO A 48 9.56 2.47 -14.43
C PRO A 48 8.92 1.12 -14.05
N TYR A 49 9.75 0.11 -13.72
CA TYR A 49 9.36 -1.21 -13.26
C TYR A 49 10.49 -1.79 -12.38
N GLY A 50 10.25 -2.92 -11.70
CA GLY A 50 11.32 -3.60 -10.97
C GLY A 50 11.81 -2.91 -9.67
N ASN A 51 11.11 -1.91 -9.14
CA ASN A 51 11.49 -1.28 -7.87
C ASN A 51 11.41 -2.27 -6.70
N GLY A 52 12.30 -2.09 -5.72
CA GLY A 52 12.39 -2.88 -4.50
C GLY A 52 13.79 -3.45 -4.25
N ALA A 53 13.89 -4.31 -3.25
CA ALA A 53 15.16 -4.88 -2.80
C ALA A 53 15.61 -6.08 -3.66
N TYR A 54 16.88 -6.03 -4.09
CA TYR A 54 17.57 -7.11 -4.81
C TYR A 54 18.67 -7.70 -3.91
N LYS A 55 18.90 -9.02 -4.08
CA LYS A 55 20.02 -9.73 -3.45
C LYS A 55 20.72 -10.59 -4.49
N ALA A 56 22.03 -10.46 -4.59
CA ALA A 56 22.89 -11.37 -5.33
C ALA A 56 23.73 -12.21 -4.37
N TRP A 57 24.00 -13.46 -4.72
CA TRP A 57 24.77 -14.38 -3.87
C TRP A 57 25.45 -15.47 -4.70
N THR A 58 26.49 -16.09 -4.14
CA THR A 58 27.16 -17.24 -4.77
C THR A 58 27.60 -18.27 -3.73
N THR A 59 27.72 -19.53 -4.14
CA THR A 59 28.39 -20.60 -3.35
C THR A 59 29.80 -20.90 -3.85
N ASP A 60 30.30 -20.14 -4.83
CA ASP A 60 31.61 -20.32 -5.44
C ASP A 60 32.16 -18.96 -5.83
N THR A 61 32.94 -18.37 -4.93
CA THR A 61 33.50 -17.02 -5.08
C THR A 61 34.99 -17.08 -5.34
N TRP A 62 35.55 -16.01 -5.91
CA TRP A 62 36.97 -15.86 -6.24
C TRP A 62 37.93 -16.14 -5.06
N SER A 63 39.14 -16.63 -5.36
CA SER A 63 40.17 -17.05 -4.39
C SER A 63 40.78 -15.95 -3.54
N GLY A 64 40.59 -14.69 -3.93
CA GLY A 64 40.94 -13.53 -3.11
C GLY A 64 39.76 -13.00 -2.28
N TYR A 65 38.71 -13.81 -2.08
CA TYR A 65 37.58 -13.42 -1.25
C TYR A 65 38.03 -13.17 0.19
N GLU A 66 37.70 -11.98 0.68
CA GLU A 66 37.82 -11.62 2.08
C GLU A 66 36.41 -11.35 2.61
N SER A 67 36.10 -11.84 3.81
CA SER A 67 34.87 -11.46 4.51
C SER A 67 34.93 -9.97 4.87
N GLY A 68 33.81 -9.27 4.73
CA GLY A 68 33.72 -7.88 5.13
C GLY A 68 32.44 -7.19 4.64
N THR A 69 32.35 -5.90 4.93
CA THR A 69 31.18 -5.06 4.62
C THR A 69 31.36 -4.18 3.37
N THR A 70 32.53 -4.25 2.75
CA THR A 70 32.86 -3.51 1.51
C THR A 70 33.35 -4.47 0.45
N ILE A 71 33.04 -4.15 -0.80
CA ILE A 71 33.56 -4.90 -1.95
C ILE A 71 34.96 -4.35 -2.27
N ALA A 72 35.99 -5.19 -2.12
CA ALA A 72 37.38 -4.77 -2.33
C ALA A 72 37.61 -4.38 -3.80
N THR A 73 38.55 -3.46 -4.06
CA THR A 73 38.75 -2.89 -5.41
C THR A 73 39.02 -3.93 -6.49
N GLY A 74 39.66 -5.06 -6.15
CA GLY A 74 39.92 -6.19 -7.03
C GLY A 74 39.01 -7.41 -6.84
N GLU A 75 37.97 -7.31 -6.01
CA GLU A 75 37.02 -8.40 -5.76
C GLU A 75 36.09 -8.63 -6.95
N TRP A 76 35.69 -9.89 -7.15
CA TRP A 76 34.76 -10.33 -8.19
C TRP A 76 33.43 -10.79 -7.57
N PRO A 77 32.56 -9.86 -7.15
CA PRO A 77 31.38 -10.18 -6.35
C PRO A 77 30.25 -10.82 -7.17
N ALA A 78 29.30 -11.46 -6.48
CA ALA A 78 28.11 -12.01 -7.13
C ALA A 78 27.24 -10.93 -7.80
N CYS A 79 27.16 -9.72 -7.22
CA CYS A 79 26.43 -8.60 -7.83
C CYS A 79 27.05 -8.08 -9.13
N GLY A 80 28.34 -8.33 -9.37
CA GLY A 80 29.01 -7.94 -10.61
C GLY A 80 28.41 -8.59 -11.85
N ALA A 81 27.66 -9.69 -11.72
CA ALA A 81 26.90 -10.27 -12.82
C ALA A 81 25.54 -9.59 -13.08
N PHE A 82 25.04 -8.73 -12.20
CA PHE A 82 23.66 -8.22 -12.22
C PHE A 82 23.57 -6.68 -12.15
N ASP A 83 24.68 -5.99 -12.00
CA ASP A 83 24.75 -4.52 -11.86
C ASP A 83 24.64 -3.76 -13.19
N LYS A 84 24.79 -4.47 -14.32
CA LYS A 84 24.75 -3.96 -15.70
C LYS A 84 25.91 -3.06 -16.11
N ASP A 85 26.88 -2.89 -15.24
CA ASP A 85 28.10 -2.17 -15.56
C ASP A 85 29.14 -3.18 -16.05
N GLU A 86 29.89 -2.80 -17.08
CA GLU A 86 30.88 -3.67 -17.70
C GLU A 86 32.27 -3.07 -17.50
N GLY A 87 33.22 -3.83 -16.95
CA GLY A 87 34.61 -3.38 -16.79
C GLY A 87 35.59 -4.53 -16.66
N ASP A 88 36.78 -4.40 -17.25
CA ASP A 88 37.77 -5.47 -17.31
C ASP A 88 38.70 -5.53 -16.08
N SER A 89 39.55 -6.56 -16.04
CA SER A 89 40.72 -6.75 -15.16
C SER A 89 40.65 -6.17 -13.74
N ASN A 90 40.32 -7.02 -12.76
CA ASN A 90 40.32 -6.69 -11.33
C ASN A 90 39.40 -5.51 -11.00
N THR A 91 38.25 -5.44 -11.66
CA THR A 91 37.19 -4.50 -11.31
C THR A 91 36.00 -5.26 -10.74
N ARG A 92 35.27 -4.60 -9.85
CA ARG A 92 34.10 -5.13 -9.14
C ARG A 92 32.89 -5.41 -10.04
N LEU A 93 33.01 -5.06 -11.32
CA LEU A 93 31.97 -5.04 -12.37
C LEU A 93 31.83 -6.40 -13.09
N SER A 94 32.15 -7.49 -12.40
CA SER A 94 32.14 -8.84 -12.97
C SER A 94 32.09 -9.91 -11.88
N TYR A 95 31.63 -11.09 -12.25
CA TYR A 95 31.62 -12.27 -11.38
C TYR A 95 32.68 -13.29 -11.81
N HIS A 96 33.29 -13.99 -10.85
CA HIS A 96 34.29 -15.02 -11.06
C HIS A 96 34.18 -16.15 -10.01
N THR A 97 34.22 -17.41 -10.44
CA THR A 97 34.25 -18.57 -9.52
C THR A 97 35.62 -18.76 -8.89
N GLY A 98 35.69 -19.31 -7.68
CA GLY A 98 36.97 -19.66 -7.06
C GLY A 98 37.52 -20.98 -7.55
N ARG A 99 36.63 -21.92 -7.89
CA ARG A 99 37.02 -23.25 -8.36
C ARG A 99 37.15 -23.29 -9.88
N THR A 100 38.00 -24.20 -10.35
CA THR A 100 38.13 -24.54 -11.76
C THR A 100 37.13 -25.63 -12.15
N TYR A 101 36.73 -25.60 -13.42
CA TYR A 101 35.76 -26.49 -14.02
C TYR A 101 36.39 -27.23 -15.20
N SER A 102 36.00 -28.49 -15.36
CA SER A 102 36.36 -29.29 -16.52
C SER A 102 35.61 -28.81 -17.75
N ASN A 103 36.16 -29.08 -18.93
CA ASN A 103 35.46 -28.86 -20.21
C ASN A 103 34.74 -30.11 -20.72
N SER A 104 34.82 -31.24 -20.01
CA SER A 104 34.32 -32.54 -20.50
C SER A 104 33.56 -33.34 -19.43
N SER A 105 33.66 -32.96 -18.16
CA SER A 105 32.96 -33.61 -17.05
C SER A 105 32.24 -32.58 -16.20
N ASP A 106 30.99 -32.89 -15.84
CA ASP A 106 30.20 -32.04 -14.94
C ASP A 106 30.79 -32.05 -13.54
N ASN A 107 30.86 -30.88 -12.92
CA ASN A 107 31.18 -30.78 -11.50
C ASN A 107 30.02 -31.36 -10.67
N SER A 108 30.30 -32.35 -9.82
CA SER A 108 29.29 -32.99 -8.96
C SER A 108 28.71 -32.05 -7.90
N ASN A 109 29.44 -30.97 -7.56
CA ASN A 109 28.98 -29.91 -6.67
C ASN A 109 29.12 -28.55 -7.37
N PRO A 110 28.19 -28.23 -8.30
CA PRO A 110 28.27 -27.02 -9.11
C PRO A 110 28.26 -25.75 -8.25
N GLY A 111 29.00 -24.73 -8.69
CA GLY A 111 28.91 -23.40 -8.09
C GLY A 111 27.59 -22.75 -8.45
N TYR A 112 26.90 -22.16 -7.48
CA TYR A 112 25.66 -21.44 -7.70
C TYR A 112 25.93 -19.93 -7.75
N LEU A 113 25.29 -19.24 -8.69
CA LEU A 113 25.15 -17.78 -8.72
C LEU A 113 23.67 -17.44 -8.75
N GLY A 114 23.18 -16.63 -7.81
CA GLY A 114 21.76 -16.35 -7.65
C GLY A 114 21.42 -14.86 -7.60
N LEU A 115 20.20 -14.56 -8.06
CA LEU A 115 19.56 -13.26 -7.95
C LEU A 115 18.15 -13.43 -7.36
N GLU A 116 17.88 -12.75 -6.25
CA GLU A 116 16.54 -12.63 -5.68
C GLU A 116 15.97 -11.24 -6.00
N MET A 117 14.74 -11.21 -6.52
CA MET A 117 14.08 -10.00 -7.01
C MET A 117 12.88 -9.60 -6.15
N PRO A 118 12.46 -8.32 -6.17
CA PRO A 118 11.28 -7.86 -5.42
C PRO A 118 9.95 -8.32 -6.02
N LEU A 119 9.93 -8.68 -7.30
CA LEU A 119 8.75 -9.06 -8.07
C LEU A 119 8.91 -10.46 -8.66
N LYS A 120 7.78 -11.17 -8.85
CA LYS A 120 7.76 -12.42 -9.61
C LYS A 120 7.62 -12.12 -11.11
N ILE A 121 8.34 -12.86 -11.94
CA ILE A 121 8.28 -12.78 -13.41
C ILE A 121 8.11 -14.18 -14.00
N LYS A 122 7.37 -14.28 -15.09
CA LYS A 122 7.39 -15.45 -15.96
C LYS A 122 8.51 -15.22 -16.95
N LEU A 123 9.60 -15.96 -16.78
CA LEU A 123 10.82 -15.80 -17.55
C LEU A 123 10.56 -16.19 -19.01
N THR A 124 10.92 -15.33 -19.96
CA THR A 124 10.80 -15.58 -21.40
C THR A 124 12.16 -15.81 -22.04
N SER A 125 13.19 -15.18 -21.51
CA SER A 125 14.57 -15.36 -21.99
C SER A 125 15.55 -14.91 -20.91
N TYR A 126 16.82 -15.28 -21.09
CA TYR A 126 17.92 -14.67 -20.35
C TYR A 126 19.12 -14.53 -21.27
N SER A 127 20.01 -13.59 -20.97
CA SER A 127 21.28 -13.44 -21.66
C SER A 127 22.43 -13.60 -20.69
N VAL A 128 23.53 -14.15 -21.19
CA VAL A 128 24.82 -14.23 -20.50
C VAL A 128 25.85 -13.59 -21.41
N LYS A 129 26.57 -12.60 -20.89
CA LYS A 129 27.71 -11.97 -21.55
C LYS A 129 29.00 -12.49 -20.94
N ASN A 130 29.86 -13.07 -21.77
CA ASN A 130 31.21 -13.42 -21.34
C ASN A 130 32.14 -12.19 -21.40
N ARG A 131 33.30 -12.31 -20.77
CA ARG A 131 34.30 -11.25 -20.73
C ARG A 131 35.08 -11.15 -22.07
N PRO A 132 35.45 -9.95 -22.54
CA PRO A 132 36.31 -9.73 -23.70
C PRO A 132 37.78 -9.93 -23.38
N GLY A 133 38.54 -10.44 -24.36
CA GLY A 133 39.97 -10.76 -24.28
C GLY A 133 40.26 -12.26 -24.29
N PHE A 134 41.22 -12.70 -23.47
CA PHE A 134 41.71 -14.09 -23.41
C PHE A 134 40.74 -15.07 -22.72
N GLN A 135 39.55 -14.64 -22.28
CA GLN A 135 38.67 -15.38 -21.38
C GLN A 135 37.55 -16.18 -22.07
N ALA A 136 37.61 -16.43 -23.39
CA ALA A 136 36.68 -17.35 -24.03
C ALA A 136 36.77 -18.78 -23.44
N SER A 137 37.95 -19.18 -22.94
CA SER A 137 38.16 -20.43 -22.20
C SER A 137 37.54 -20.43 -20.79
N GLN A 138 37.27 -19.25 -20.22
CA GLN A 138 36.64 -19.07 -18.91
C GLN A 138 35.13 -18.76 -19.01
N ALA A 139 34.57 -18.75 -20.21
CA ALA A 139 33.13 -18.65 -20.38
C ALA A 139 32.46 -19.96 -19.90
N PRO A 140 31.21 -19.90 -19.42
CA PRO A 140 30.49 -21.10 -19.01
C PRO A 140 30.21 -21.97 -20.25
N LYS A 141 30.50 -23.27 -20.13
CA LYS A 141 30.19 -24.26 -21.16
C LYS A 141 28.86 -24.95 -20.90
N LYS A 142 28.57 -25.31 -19.64
CA LYS A 142 27.32 -26.00 -19.27
C LYS A 142 26.79 -25.52 -17.93
N TRP A 143 25.49 -25.24 -17.86
CA TRP A 143 24.82 -24.79 -16.64
C TRP A 143 23.33 -25.11 -16.63
N THR A 144 22.73 -25.11 -15.44
CA THR A 144 21.27 -25.15 -15.26
C THR A 144 20.78 -23.85 -14.64
N LEU A 145 19.78 -23.22 -15.27
CA LEU A 145 18.99 -22.14 -14.69
C LEU A 145 17.80 -22.74 -13.94
N ALA A 146 17.61 -22.33 -12.69
CA ALA A 146 16.47 -22.72 -11.86
C ALA A 146 15.77 -21.47 -11.28
N GLY A 147 14.49 -21.62 -10.97
CA GLY A 147 13.68 -20.56 -10.35
C GLY A 147 12.89 -21.05 -9.14
N ARG A 148 12.52 -20.13 -8.25
CA ARG A 148 11.54 -20.38 -7.18
C ARG A 148 10.68 -19.16 -6.90
N SER A 149 9.55 -19.40 -6.24
CA SER A 149 8.53 -18.38 -5.95
C SER A 149 8.73 -17.66 -4.60
N GLY A 150 9.99 -17.52 -4.17
CA GLY A 150 10.44 -16.87 -2.93
C GLY A 150 11.15 -17.82 -1.95
N ASP A 151 11.76 -17.26 -0.91
CA ASP A 151 12.37 -18.02 0.20
C ASP A 151 11.45 -19.11 0.75
N GLY A 152 12.03 -20.29 1.01
CA GLY A 152 11.38 -21.50 1.50
C GLY A 152 10.53 -22.26 0.48
N ALA A 153 10.31 -21.72 -0.73
CA ALA A 153 9.83 -22.50 -1.86
C ALA A 153 10.96 -23.38 -2.43
N ASP A 154 10.59 -24.53 -2.99
CA ASP A 154 11.52 -25.45 -3.62
C ASP A 154 12.04 -24.85 -4.94
N TRP A 155 13.31 -25.13 -5.26
CA TRP A 155 13.91 -24.73 -6.53
C TRP A 155 13.46 -25.66 -7.63
N GLU A 156 13.04 -25.08 -8.75
CA GLU A 156 12.64 -25.82 -9.95
C GLU A 156 13.59 -25.51 -11.10
N ASP A 157 14.17 -26.55 -11.70
CA ASP A 157 15.01 -26.40 -12.88
C ASP A 157 14.16 -25.92 -14.06
N ILE A 158 14.60 -24.84 -14.68
CA ILE A 158 13.93 -24.18 -15.81
C ILE A 158 14.54 -24.68 -17.12
N GLN A 159 15.87 -24.67 -17.22
CA GLN A 159 16.58 -24.99 -18.47
C GLN A 159 18.03 -25.36 -18.19
N THR A 160 18.57 -26.33 -18.92
CA THR A 160 19.98 -26.69 -18.91
C THR A 160 20.58 -26.42 -20.28
N GLU A 161 21.67 -25.66 -20.33
CA GLU A 161 22.33 -25.26 -21.56
C GLU A 161 23.72 -25.84 -21.70
N THR A 162 24.14 -26.10 -22.93
CA THR A 162 25.52 -26.45 -23.28
C THR A 162 25.96 -25.69 -24.52
N VAL A 163 27.07 -24.97 -24.42
CA VAL A 163 27.60 -24.10 -25.48
C VAL A 163 28.87 -24.71 -26.08
N SER A 164 29.01 -24.64 -27.40
CA SER A 164 30.16 -25.18 -28.13
C SER A 164 31.31 -24.20 -28.31
N SER A 165 31.04 -22.89 -28.30
CA SER A 165 32.05 -21.84 -28.43
C SER A 165 31.55 -20.48 -27.92
N TRP A 166 32.50 -19.64 -27.56
CA TRP A 166 32.29 -18.23 -27.24
C TRP A 166 33.31 -17.38 -27.99
N THR A 167 32.87 -16.23 -28.50
CA THR A 167 33.76 -15.15 -28.92
C THR A 167 33.97 -14.17 -27.76
N SER A 168 35.06 -13.40 -27.79
CA SER A 168 35.42 -12.48 -26.70
C SER A 168 34.38 -11.36 -26.55
N GLY A 169 33.77 -11.21 -25.37
CA GLY A 169 32.78 -10.16 -25.08
C GLY A 169 31.38 -10.42 -25.67
N GLU A 170 31.17 -11.63 -26.18
CA GLU A 170 29.91 -12.07 -26.76
C GLU A 170 28.79 -12.12 -25.72
N THR A 171 27.61 -11.65 -26.13
CA THR A 171 26.35 -11.89 -25.41
C THR A 171 25.58 -12.97 -26.13
N LYS A 172 25.33 -14.09 -25.46
CA LYS A 172 24.40 -15.11 -25.95
C LYS A 172 23.08 -15.01 -25.18
N THR A 173 21.97 -15.23 -25.88
CA THR A 173 20.62 -15.13 -25.33
C THR A 173 19.87 -16.43 -25.59
N TRP A 174 19.21 -16.95 -24.57
CA TRP A 174 18.40 -18.16 -24.63
C TRP A 174 16.94 -17.83 -24.38
N THR A 175 16.06 -18.39 -25.21
CA THR A 175 14.62 -18.33 -24.98
C THR A 175 14.22 -19.44 -24.03
N VAL A 176 13.31 -19.11 -23.11
CA VAL A 176 12.85 -19.96 -22.04
C VAL A 176 11.33 -20.10 -22.16
N SER A 177 10.80 -21.30 -21.93
CA SER A 177 9.36 -21.56 -21.95
C SER A 177 8.89 -22.11 -20.60
N THR A 178 8.82 -21.24 -19.58
CA THR A 178 8.19 -21.57 -18.29
C THR A 178 6.74 -21.11 -18.24
N THR A 179 5.87 -21.90 -17.62
CA THR A 179 4.48 -21.52 -17.31
C THR A 179 4.35 -20.85 -15.94
N LYS A 180 5.37 -20.99 -15.08
CA LYS A 180 5.38 -20.50 -13.70
C LYS A 180 6.06 -19.14 -13.57
N TYR A 181 5.69 -18.43 -12.50
CA TYR A 181 6.27 -17.16 -12.08
C TYR A 181 7.25 -17.36 -10.93
N TYR A 182 8.45 -16.80 -11.08
CA TYR A 182 9.54 -16.91 -10.11
C TYR A 182 10.02 -15.51 -9.69
N SER A 183 10.37 -15.35 -8.41
CA SER A 183 11.03 -14.12 -7.91
C SER A 183 12.52 -14.31 -7.70
N ASP A 184 12.99 -15.56 -7.63
CA ASP A 184 14.38 -15.86 -7.32
C ASP A 184 14.89 -16.81 -8.40
N PHE A 185 16.09 -16.54 -8.90
CA PHE A 185 16.74 -17.29 -9.98
C PHE A 185 18.14 -17.70 -9.53
N ARG A 186 18.59 -18.89 -9.94
CA ARG A 186 19.97 -19.33 -9.74
C ARG A 186 20.51 -20.06 -10.97
N PHE A 187 21.80 -19.89 -11.22
CA PHE A 187 22.58 -20.58 -12.23
C PHE A 187 23.51 -21.58 -11.52
N ALA A 188 23.44 -22.85 -11.90
CA ALA A 188 24.32 -23.92 -11.44
C ALA A 188 25.39 -24.19 -12.50
N TRP A 189 26.64 -23.87 -12.23
CA TRP A 189 27.74 -24.01 -13.18
C TRP A 189 28.33 -25.42 -13.16
N PHE A 190 28.34 -26.12 -14.30
CA PHE A 190 28.88 -27.50 -14.39
C PHE A 190 30.21 -27.60 -15.12
N GLN A 191 30.41 -26.81 -16.18
CA GLN A 191 31.59 -26.88 -17.04
C GLN A 191 32.04 -25.49 -17.50
N ALA A 192 33.34 -25.32 -17.71
CA ALA A 192 33.94 -24.18 -18.40
C ALA A 192 34.34 -24.55 -19.83
N MET A 193 34.60 -23.56 -20.68
CA MET A 193 35.01 -23.80 -22.07
C MET A 193 36.39 -24.46 -22.19
N GLY A 194 37.36 -23.99 -21.40
CA GLY A 194 38.68 -24.56 -21.28
C GLY A 194 38.75 -25.58 -20.15
N ASN A 195 39.59 -26.60 -20.31
CA ASN A 195 39.78 -27.59 -19.24
C ASN A 195 40.53 -26.97 -18.06
N GLY A 196 40.01 -27.16 -16.85
CA GLY A 196 40.63 -26.63 -15.63
C GLY A 196 40.58 -25.10 -15.55
N GLN A 197 39.51 -24.48 -16.08
CA GLN A 197 39.34 -23.03 -16.09
C GLN A 197 38.26 -22.56 -15.11
N TYR A 198 38.41 -21.35 -14.59
CA TYR A 198 37.37 -20.66 -13.83
C TYR A 198 36.23 -20.22 -14.74
N ILE A 199 35.08 -19.93 -14.16
CA ILE A 199 33.97 -19.30 -14.87
C ILE A 199 33.93 -17.83 -14.52
N SER A 200 34.04 -16.96 -15.53
CA SER A 200 33.92 -15.51 -15.39
C SER A 200 32.85 -14.93 -16.31
N LEU A 201 32.08 -13.98 -15.79
CA LEU A 201 30.91 -13.41 -16.45
C LEU A 201 30.91 -11.89 -16.31
N TYR A 202 30.46 -11.21 -17.36
CA TYR A 202 30.15 -9.78 -17.29
C TYR A 202 28.76 -9.54 -16.76
N THR A 203 27.75 -9.95 -17.52
CA THR A 203 26.38 -9.56 -17.19
C THR A 203 25.44 -10.71 -17.52
N ILE A 204 24.55 -10.96 -16.58
CA ILE A 204 23.37 -11.78 -16.75
C ILE A 204 22.17 -10.83 -16.75
N LYS A 205 21.32 -10.98 -17.75
CA LYS A 205 20.03 -10.27 -17.82
C LYS A 205 18.93 -11.29 -17.90
N LEU A 206 17.91 -11.10 -17.10
CA LEU A 206 16.68 -11.89 -17.14
C LEU A 206 15.63 -11.10 -17.90
N TYR A 207 14.92 -11.73 -18.81
CA TYR A 207 13.83 -11.10 -19.55
C TYR A 207 12.57 -11.86 -19.21
N GLY A 208 11.62 -11.17 -18.62
CA GLY A 208 10.39 -11.81 -18.20
C GLY A 208 9.22 -10.88 -18.29
N VAL A 209 8.08 -11.52 -18.44
CA VAL A 209 6.80 -10.87 -18.31
C VAL A 209 6.51 -10.80 -16.81
N PRO A 210 6.37 -9.61 -16.19
CA PRO A 210 6.03 -9.51 -14.78
C PRO A 210 4.77 -10.30 -14.47
N TYR A 211 4.59 -10.75 -13.22
CA TYR A 211 3.32 -11.36 -12.81
C TYR A 211 2.15 -10.45 -13.15
N HIS A 212 1.40 -10.88 -14.18
CA HIS A 212 0.13 -10.30 -14.57
C HIS A 212 -0.95 -11.04 -13.82
N ILE A 213 -1.90 -10.27 -13.33
CA ILE A 213 -2.96 -10.79 -12.50
C ILE A 213 -3.96 -11.56 -13.39
N SER A 214 -3.88 -11.44 -14.72
CA SER A 214 -4.61 -12.30 -15.68
C SER A 214 -4.02 -13.71 -15.84
N SER A 215 -2.83 -13.99 -15.32
CA SER A 215 -2.21 -15.32 -15.43
C SER A 215 -2.78 -16.36 -14.46
N SER A 216 -3.63 -15.94 -13.53
CA SER A 216 -4.36 -16.78 -12.57
C SER A 216 -5.77 -17.18 -13.05
N GLY A 217 -6.20 -16.81 -14.27
CA GLY A 217 -7.58 -17.00 -14.74
C GLY A 217 -8.62 -16.13 -14.02
N GLU A 218 -8.27 -15.55 -12.87
CA GLU A 218 -9.12 -14.68 -12.05
C GLU A 218 -8.28 -13.63 -11.32
N ILE A 219 -8.59 -12.34 -11.53
CA ILE A 219 -8.00 -11.25 -10.74
C ILE A 219 -8.73 -11.10 -9.41
N ARG A 220 -8.07 -11.39 -8.28
CA ARG A 220 -8.60 -11.21 -6.92
C ARG A 220 -7.95 -10.01 -6.22
N PHE A 221 -8.75 -9.21 -5.50
CA PHE A 221 -8.26 -8.03 -4.77
C PHE A 221 -7.21 -8.33 -3.70
N SER A 222 -7.11 -9.58 -3.25
CA SER A 222 -6.05 -10.06 -2.36
C SER A 222 -4.65 -10.01 -2.98
N GLU A 223 -4.53 -9.90 -4.30
CA GLU A 223 -3.25 -9.88 -5.03
C GLU A 223 -2.70 -8.46 -5.24
N PHE A 224 -3.54 -7.45 -5.02
CA PHE A 224 -3.12 -6.06 -4.90
C PHE A 224 -3.07 -5.73 -3.43
N GLY A 225 -1.88 -5.78 -2.82
CA GLY A 225 -1.70 -5.35 -1.44
C GLY A 225 -2.41 -4.02 -1.19
N ASN A 226 -3.56 -4.13 -0.52
CA ASN A 226 -4.52 -3.11 -0.05
C ASN A 226 -5.14 -2.18 -1.11
N LEU A 227 -6.36 -2.53 -1.54
CA LEU A 227 -7.30 -1.65 -2.27
C LEU A 227 -8.40 -1.10 -1.33
N PRO A 228 -9.07 0.01 -1.70
CA PRO A 228 -10.07 0.69 -0.89
C PRO A 228 -11.42 -0.04 -0.84
N LEU A 229 -12.14 0.23 0.24
CA LEU A 229 -13.35 -0.45 0.68
C LEU A 229 -14.58 -0.14 -0.21
N PRO A 230 -15.35 -1.14 -0.68
CA PRO A 230 -16.71 -0.98 -1.22
C PRO A 230 -17.74 -0.42 -0.22
N ARG A 231 -18.84 0.18 -0.73
CA ARG A 231 -20.06 0.58 0.02
C ARG A 231 -20.73 -0.51 0.87
N PHE A 232 -20.26 -1.76 0.86
CA PHE A 232 -20.79 -2.83 1.74
C PHE A 232 -20.02 -3.06 3.01
N GLN A 233 -18.80 -2.53 3.08
CA GLN A 233 -18.11 -2.51 4.34
C GLN A 233 -18.64 -1.41 5.26
N SER A 234 -19.48 -0.46 4.82
CA SER A 234 -20.16 0.47 5.77
C SER A 234 -21.37 -0.16 6.47
N ILE A 235 -21.89 -1.29 5.96
CA ILE A 235 -23.02 -2.02 6.56
C ILE A 235 -22.54 -3.15 7.48
N PHE A 236 -21.31 -3.65 7.29
CA PHE A 236 -20.66 -4.62 8.18
C PHE A 236 -19.41 -4.09 8.89
N SER A 237 -19.02 -2.83 8.66
CA SER A 237 -18.19 -2.10 9.61
C SER A 237 -19.11 -1.71 10.74
N ASN A 238 -18.80 -2.18 11.93
CA ASN A 238 -19.45 -1.70 13.14
C ASN A 238 -19.12 -0.22 13.43
N SER A 239 -18.40 0.49 12.54
CA SER A 239 -18.22 1.94 12.55
C SER A 239 -19.34 2.63 11.76
N LYS A 240 -20.40 3.06 12.45
CA LYS A 240 -21.34 4.06 11.94
C LYS A 240 -20.69 5.44 11.95
N LYS A 241 -20.35 5.95 10.75
CA LYS A 241 -20.60 7.32 10.25
C LYS A 241 -19.75 7.56 8.99
N ASP A 242 -20.24 8.12 7.88
CA ASP A 242 -21.34 9.06 7.65
C ASP A 242 -22.48 8.48 6.79
N ILE A 243 -23.72 8.39 7.30
CA ILE A 243 -24.94 8.18 6.49
C ILE A 243 -25.95 9.27 6.85
N LYS A 244 -26.42 10.07 5.88
CA LYS A 244 -27.40 11.17 6.11
C LYS A 244 -28.82 10.61 6.30
N PHE A 245 -29.67 11.25 7.10
CA PHE A 245 -31.03 10.78 7.45
C PHE A 245 -31.99 10.60 6.25
N SER A 246 -31.87 11.42 5.20
CA SER A 246 -32.63 11.21 3.95
C SER A 246 -32.26 9.89 3.24
N GLN A 247 -31.00 9.46 3.36
CA GLN A 247 -30.51 8.19 2.82
C GLN A 247 -30.91 7.01 3.72
N LEU A 248 -31.23 7.26 5.00
CA LEU A 248 -31.73 6.28 5.95
C LEU A 248 -33.24 6.00 5.74
N GLN A 249 -34.04 7.04 5.44
CA GLN A 249 -35.46 6.90 5.13
C GLN A 249 -35.69 6.18 3.78
N GLU A 250 -34.88 6.51 2.76
CA GLU A 250 -34.89 5.79 1.48
C GLU A 250 -34.42 4.34 1.63
N ALA A 251 -33.41 4.07 2.46
CA ALA A 251 -32.98 2.72 2.78
C ALA A 251 -34.01 1.92 3.60
N LEU A 252 -34.77 2.55 4.50
CA LEU A 252 -35.88 1.90 5.22
C LEU A 252 -37.06 1.58 4.30
N ASN A 253 -37.40 2.47 3.37
CA ASN A 253 -38.40 2.20 2.34
C ASN A 253 -37.93 1.07 1.41
N ASP A 254 -36.66 1.05 1.01
CA ASP A 254 -36.08 -0.04 0.21
C ASP A 254 -36.06 -1.39 0.97
N ILE A 255 -35.82 -1.38 2.29
CA ILE A 255 -35.89 -2.58 3.14
C ILE A 255 -37.34 -3.06 3.30
N THR A 256 -38.30 -2.14 3.45
CA THR A 256 -39.74 -2.45 3.57
C THR A 256 -40.31 -2.95 2.25
N ASP A 257 -39.84 -2.41 1.13
CA ASP A 257 -40.15 -2.87 -0.23
C ASP A 257 -39.54 -4.24 -0.52
N VAL A 258 -38.32 -4.53 -0.02
CA VAL A 258 -37.70 -5.87 -0.13
C VAL A 258 -38.41 -6.90 0.74
N ALA A 259 -38.80 -6.52 1.96
CA ALA A 259 -39.51 -7.40 2.89
C ALA A 259 -40.97 -7.68 2.47
N SER A 260 -41.60 -6.74 1.75
CA SER A 260 -42.94 -6.91 1.16
C SER A 260 -42.94 -7.62 -0.19
N GLY A 261 -41.77 -7.96 -0.75
CA GLY A 261 -41.63 -8.59 -2.07
C GLY A 261 -41.76 -7.63 -3.25
N THR A 262 -41.85 -6.32 -2.98
CA THR A 262 -41.96 -5.24 -3.97
C THR A 262 -40.60 -4.87 -4.60
N LYS A 263 -39.46 -5.22 -3.97
CA LYS A 263 -38.05 -5.12 -4.47
C LYS A 263 -37.21 -6.35 -4.08
N SER A 264 -36.03 -6.57 -4.69
CA SER A 264 -35.16 -7.74 -4.41
C SER A 264 -33.88 -7.41 -3.62
N LEU A 265 -33.42 -8.36 -2.78
CA LEU A 265 -32.25 -8.26 -1.88
C LEU A 265 -30.91 -7.98 -2.60
N ALA A 266 -30.84 -8.20 -3.91
CA ALA A 266 -29.65 -7.97 -4.75
C ALA A 266 -29.29 -6.46 -4.89
N LEU A 267 -30.24 -5.56 -4.67
CA LEU A 267 -30.06 -4.11 -4.85
C LEU A 267 -29.34 -3.41 -3.69
N LEU A 268 -29.28 -4.03 -2.50
CA LEU A 268 -28.67 -3.41 -1.34
C LEU A 268 -27.14 -3.41 -1.45
N ARG A 269 -26.47 -4.46 -1.99
CA ARG A 269 -24.99 -4.72 -2.04
C ARG A 269 -24.06 -3.75 -2.81
N SER A 270 -24.53 -2.59 -3.27
CA SER A 270 -23.88 -1.86 -4.35
C SER A 270 -22.81 -0.82 -3.94
N PRO A 271 -21.49 -1.04 -4.17
CA PRO A 271 -20.44 -0.01 -4.27
C PRO A 271 -20.84 1.23 -5.11
N THR A 272 -20.32 2.43 -4.77
CA THR A 272 -20.47 3.65 -5.61
C THR A 272 -19.58 3.54 -6.81
N MET A 273 -18.34 3.17 -6.53
CA MET A 273 -17.25 3.29 -7.45
C MET A 273 -16.16 2.35 -7.00
N TYR A 274 -15.53 1.71 -7.97
CA TYR A 274 -14.18 1.19 -7.84
C TYR A 274 -13.29 1.85 -8.87
N CYS A 275 -12.00 1.87 -8.59
CA CYS A 275 -11.02 2.25 -9.58
C CYS A 275 -9.73 1.50 -9.31
N GLY A 276 -8.91 1.38 -10.34
CA GLY A 276 -7.64 0.71 -10.24
C GLY A 276 -6.85 0.85 -11.53
N LYS A 277 -5.80 0.03 -11.59
CA LYS A 277 -4.94 -0.06 -12.76
C LYS A 277 -4.40 -1.49 -12.89
N PHE A 278 -4.26 -1.98 -14.10
CA PHE A 278 -3.71 -3.30 -14.37
C PHE A 278 -2.98 -3.32 -15.71
N TYR A 279 -2.09 -4.30 -15.89
CA TYR A 279 -1.48 -4.60 -17.18
C TYR A 279 -2.29 -5.69 -17.86
N ILE A 280 -2.57 -5.51 -19.15
CA ILE A 280 -3.18 -6.54 -20.00
C ILE A 280 -2.18 -6.98 -21.06
N ALA A 281 -2.03 -8.29 -21.26
CA ALA A 281 -1.10 -8.83 -22.24
C ALA A 281 -1.64 -8.64 -23.68
N ALA A 282 -0.76 -8.67 -24.66
CA ALA A 282 -1.14 -8.77 -26.08
C ALA A 282 -2.09 -9.96 -26.32
N ASN A 283 -3.09 -9.74 -27.17
CA ASN A 283 -4.09 -10.71 -27.62
C ASN A 283 -4.72 -11.51 -26.46
N SER A 284 -5.11 -10.80 -25.40
CA SER A 284 -5.63 -11.41 -24.18
C SER A 284 -6.90 -10.73 -23.70
N SER A 285 -7.74 -11.51 -23.02
CA SER A 285 -8.85 -11.00 -22.24
C SER A 285 -8.51 -11.10 -20.76
N THR A 286 -8.89 -10.10 -19.99
CA THR A 286 -8.66 -10.03 -18.56
C THR A 286 -9.97 -9.65 -17.89
N THR A 287 -10.43 -10.49 -16.96
CA THR A 287 -11.60 -10.22 -16.14
C THR A 287 -11.18 -9.63 -14.81
N ILE A 288 -11.68 -8.44 -14.52
CA ILE A 288 -11.49 -7.74 -13.27
C ILE A 288 -12.77 -7.97 -12.46
N TYR A 289 -12.66 -8.79 -11.42
CA TYR A 289 -13.73 -8.92 -10.45
C TYR A 289 -13.86 -7.63 -9.66
N PHE A 290 -15.03 -7.36 -9.12
CA PHE A 290 -15.24 -6.31 -8.14
C PHE A 290 -15.12 -6.89 -6.72
N PRO A 291 -14.64 -6.13 -5.72
CA PRO A 291 -14.49 -6.66 -4.36
C PRO A 291 -15.84 -7.05 -3.74
N SER A 292 -16.91 -6.37 -4.16
CA SER A 292 -18.29 -6.80 -4.00
C SER A 292 -19.10 -6.39 -5.24
N SER A 293 -20.16 -7.15 -5.53
CA SER A 293 -21.01 -6.91 -6.69
C SER A 293 -21.75 -5.57 -6.61
N PHE A 294 -21.89 -4.85 -7.72
CA PHE A 294 -22.85 -3.77 -7.86
C PHE A 294 -24.29 -4.32 -7.86
N ALA A 295 -25.26 -3.48 -7.47
CA ALA A 295 -26.68 -3.84 -7.54
C ALA A 295 -27.22 -3.97 -8.96
N SER A 296 -26.64 -3.21 -9.87
CA SER A 296 -26.93 -3.20 -11.30
C SER A 296 -25.61 -3.10 -12.05
N THR A 297 -25.63 -3.45 -13.33
CA THR A 297 -24.44 -3.33 -14.19
C THR A 297 -23.89 -1.90 -14.08
N PRO A 298 -22.63 -1.72 -13.60
CA PRO A 298 -22.04 -0.40 -13.46
C PRO A 298 -21.65 0.18 -14.83
N GLY A 299 -21.43 1.49 -14.88
CA GLY A 299 -20.68 2.11 -15.98
C GLY A 299 -19.18 1.97 -15.73
N VAL A 300 -18.46 1.30 -16.63
CA VAL A 300 -17.01 1.09 -16.57
C VAL A 300 -16.26 1.97 -17.56
N PHE A 301 -15.35 2.77 -17.05
CA PHE A 301 -14.52 3.71 -17.79
C PHE A 301 -13.08 3.20 -17.77
N VAL A 302 -12.43 3.16 -18.92
CA VAL A 302 -11.01 2.80 -19.05
C VAL A 302 -10.26 3.87 -19.82
N THR A 303 -8.97 4.04 -19.53
CA THR A 303 -8.11 4.90 -20.35
C THR A 303 -7.69 4.22 -21.63
N HIS A 304 -7.81 4.95 -22.72
CA HIS A 304 -7.38 4.56 -24.06
C HIS A 304 -5.89 4.88 -24.26
N GLN A 305 -5.04 3.86 -24.50
CA GLN A 305 -3.60 4.02 -24.80
C GLN A 305 -3.29 3.90 -26.32
N TRP A 306 -2.21 4.55 -26.78
CA TRP A 306 -1.79 4.62 -28.20
C TRP A 306 -0.61 3.69 -28.54
N ARG A 307 -0.59 3.21 -29.79
CA ARG A 307 0.39 2.25 -30.33
C ARG A 307 1.66 2.88 -30.89
N ASP A 308 1.57 3.65 -31.96
CA ASP A 308 2.72 4.14 -32.71
C ASP A 308 2.72 5.67 -32.77
N PHE A 309 3.04 6.32 -31.65
CA PHE A 309 3.28 7.77 -31.66
C PHE A 309 4.76 8.03 -31.98
N ASN A 310 5.04 8.44 -33.21
CA ASN A 310 6.38 8.87 -33.59
C ASN A 310 6.59 10.34 -33.20
N PHE A 311 7.32 10.56 -32.10
CA PHE A 311 7.61 11.87 -31.51
C PHE A 311 8.44 12.81 -32.41
N VAL A 312 9.05 12.28 -33.48
CA VAL A 312 9.95 13.03 -34.36
C VAL A 312 9.22 13.58 -35.58
N THR A 313 8.21 12.86 -36.08
CA THR A 313 7.57 13.15 -37.37
C THR A 313 6.10 13.54 -37.26
N ASN A 314 5.54 13.61 -36.04
CA ASN A 314 4.15 13.96 -35.75
C ASN A 314 3.11 13.26 -36.64
N SER A 315 3.38 12.03 -37.09
CA SER A 315 2.56 11.34 -38.10
C SER A 315 2.16 9.93 -37.66
N SER A 316 0.96 9.56 -38.14
CA SER A 316 0.26 8.26 -38.08
C SER A 316 -0.62 7.95 -36.86
N GLU A 317 -1.65 7.14 -37.15
CA GLU A 317 -2.98 7.08 -36.52
C GLU A 317 -3.37 5.64 -36.13
N THR A 318 -3.40 5.28 -34.85
CA THR A 318 -4.25 4.17 -34.34
C THR A 318 -4.50 4.32 -32.82
N ILE A 319 -5.77 4.48 -32.45
CA ILE A 319 -6.23 4.52 -31.04
C ILE A 319 -6.71 3.15 -30.58
N THR A 320 -6.11 2.71 -29.48
CA THR A 320 -6.52 1.72 -28.47
C THR A 320 -7.01 0.34 -28.94
N PRO A 321 -6.20 -0.70 -28.68
CA PRO A 321 -6.57 -2.10 -28.93
C PRO A 321 -7.36 -2.76 -27.79
N VAL A 322 -7.63 -2.00 -26.72
CA VAL A 322 -8.25 -2.46 -25.48
C VAL A 322 -9.72 -2.06 -25.44
N ARG A 323 -10.62 -3.03 -25.39
CA ARG A 323 -12.08 -2.84 -25.38
C ARG A 323 -12.71 -3.53 -24.19
N ILE A 324 -13.77 -2.92 -23.64
CA ILE A 324 -14.61 -3.61 -22.66
C ILE A 324 -15.53 -4.55 -23.43
N THR A 325 -15.41 -5.85 -23.20
CA THR A 325 -16.17 -6.90 -23.91
C THR A 325 -17.23 -7.56 -23.04
N GLY A 326 -17.30 -7.19 -21.76
CA GLY A 326 -18.35 -7.64 -20.88
C GLY A 326 -18.35 -6.84 -19.60
N VAL A 327 -19.54 -6.49 -19.12
CA VAL A 327 -19.72 -5.87 -17.81
C VAL A 327 -20.88 -6.57 -17.14
N THR A 328 -20.64 -7.04 -15.93
CA THR A 328 -21.66 -7.63 -15.06
C THR A 328 -21.70 -6.86 -13.76
N THR A 329 -22.61 -7.24 -12.87
CA THR A 329 -22.62 -6.74 -11.49
C THR A 329 -21.37 -7.14 -10.72
N THR A 330 -20.72 -8.26 -11.06
CA THR A 330 -19.61 -8.86 -10.29
C THR A 330 -18.23 -8.61 -10.88
N TYR A 331 -18.15 -8.28 -12.16
CA TYR A 331 -16.87 -8.11 -12.86
C TYR A 331 -17.05 -7.32 -14.15
N PHE A 332 -15.93 -6.89 -14.73
CA PHE A 332 -15.87 -6.50 -16.14
C PHE A 332 -14.71 -7.21 -16.84
N THR A 333 -14.87 -7.46 -18.12
CA THR A 333 -13.86 -8.08 -18.97
C THR A 333 -13.37 -7.05 -19.96
N VAL A 334 -12.06 -6.94 -20.02
CA VAL A 334 -11.35 -6.12 -20.97
C VAL A 334 -10.58 -7.04 -21.92
N THR A 335 -10.71 -6.82 -23.22
CA THR A 335 -9.98 -7.56 -24.24
C THR A 335 -9.02 -6.64 -24.96
N ASN A 336 -7.74 -7.02 -24.95
CA ASN A 336 -6.72 -6.43 -25.79
C ASN A 336 -6.59 -7.26 -27.07
N THR A 337 -7.00 -6.70 -28.21
CA THR A 337 -6.89 -7.35 -29.52
C THR A 337 -5.56 -7.07 -30.22
N ASP A 338 -4.65 -6.29 -29.62
CA ASP A 338 -3.33 -6.06 -30.18
C ASP A 338 -2.44 -7.28 -29.99
N THR A 339 -1.74 -7.70 -31.03
CA THR A 339 -0.82 -8.83 -30.97
C THR A 339 0.59 -8.45 -30.49
N THR A 340 0.88 -7.17 -30.28
CA THR A 340 2.23 -6.63 -30.07
C THR A 340 2.39 -5.74 -28.84
N MET A 341 1.30 -5.23 -28.26
CA MET A 341 1.32 -4.29 -27.14
C MET A 341 0.74 -4.89 -25.85
N ASP A 342 1.39 -4.60 -24.72
CA ASP A 342 0.89 -4.84 -23.37
C ASP A 342 0.61 -3.53 -22.62
N PRO A 343 -0.52 -2.87 -22.86
CA PRO A 343 -0.81 -1.57 -22.30
C PRO A 343 -1.10 -1.62 -20.80
N PHE A 344 -0.93 -0.45 -20.18
CA PHE A 344 -1.38 -0.19 -18.83
C PHE A 344 -2.78 0.43 -18.85
N VAL A 345 -3.74 -0.21 -18.20
CA VAL A 345 -5.13 0.22 -18.23
C VAL A 345 -5.49 0.83 -16.88
N HIS A 346 -5.79 2.12 -16.85
CA HIS A 346 -6.49 2.72 -15.72
C HIS A 346 -7.99 2.48 -15.90
N TRP A 347 -8.69 2.20 -14.81
CA TRP A 347 -10.12 1.91 -14.86
C TRP A 347 -10.88 2.51 -13.68
N MET A 348 -12.16 2.77 -13.91
CA MET A 348 -13.14 3.23 -12.93
C MET A 348 -14.47 2.56 -13.25
N ALA A 349 -15.07 1.84 -12.32
CA ALA A 349 -16.44 1.34 -12.44
C ALA A 349 -17.33 2.15 -11.51
N VAL A 350 -18.45 2.69 -11.97
CA VAL A 350 -19.36 3.56 -11.22
C VAL A 350 -20.77 3.00 -11.26
N LYS A 351 -21.46 3.04 -10.12
CA LYS A 351 -22.87 2.67 -10.03
C LYS A 351 -23.71 3.60 -10.90
N VAL A 352 -24.52 3.03 -11.78
CA VAL A 352 -25.52 3.75 -12.59
C VAL A 352 -26.54 4.45 -11.67
N GLY A 353 -26.96 5.64 -12.07
CA GLY A 353 -27.81 6.55 -11.30
C GLY A 353 -27.04 7.80 -10.85
N SER A 354 -27.69 8.59 -9.99
CA SER A 354 -27.10 9.77 -9.37
C SER A 354 -26.60 9.48 -7.95
N GLY A 355 -25.70 10.32 -7.43
CA GLY A 355 -25.23 10.23 -6.06
C GLY A 355 -24.04 11.13 -5.79
N THR A 356 -23.24 10.81 -4.79
CA THR A 356 -22.01 11.54 -4.47
C THR A 356 -20.78 10.62 -4.44
N ILE A 357 -19.66 11.07 -5.00
CA ILE A 357 -18.33 10.47 -4.87
C ILE A 357 -17.44 11.48 -4.15
N TYR A 358 -16.95 11.11 -2.96
CA TYR A 358 -16.15 11.98 -2.08
C TYR A 358 -16.73 13.40 -1.88
N GLY A 359 -18.06 13.52 -1.80
CA GLY A 359 -18.75 14.80 -1.61
C GLY A 359 -19.08 15.57 -2.88
N ALA A 360 -18.59 15.16 -4.06
CA ALA A 360 -18.99 15.73 -5.35
C ALA A 360 -20.17 14.96 -5.94
N SER A 361 -21.19 15.67 -6.45
CA SER A 361 -22.35 15.06 -7.10
C SER A 361 -21.95 14.42 -8.42
N TYR A 362 -22.46 13.23 -8.70
CA TYR A 362 -22.28 12.53 -9.96
C TYR A 362 -23.60 12.02 -10.52
N VAL A 363 -23.65 11.83 -11.85
CA VAL A 363 -24.67 11.07 -12.56
C VAL A 363 -23.98 10.13 -13.54
N CYS A 364 -24.34 8.85 -13.49
CA CYS A 364 -23.88 7.83 -14.43
C CYS A 364 -25.09 7.16 -15.10
N THR A 365 -25.10 7.05 -16.41
CA THR A 365 -26.18 6.40 -17.17
C THR A 365 -25.60 5.39 -18.15
N LEU A 366 -26.38 4.35 -18.45
CA LEU A 366 -26.11 3.46 -19.57
C LEU A 366 -27.08 3.78 -20.69
N TRP A 367 -26.58 3.77 -21.92
CA TRP A 367 -27.38 3.94 -23.12
C TRP A 367 -27.15 2.77 -24.06
N ASP A 368 -28.23 2.07 -24.39
CA ASP A 368 -28.27 1.11 -25.47
C ASP A 368 -28.53 1.87 -26.78
N THR A 369 -27.60 1.76 -27.73
CA THR A 369 -27.68 2.45 -29.02
C THR A 369 -28.79 1.92 -29.91
N GLY A 370 -29.33 0.73 -29.63
CA GLY A 370 -30.06 -0.07 -30.61
C GLY A 370 -29.18 -0.43 -31.82
N SER A 371 -29.77 -1.07 -32.83
CA SER A 371 -29.11 -1.36 -34.11
C SER A 371 -29.01 -0.14 -35.05
N ASN A 372 -29.76 0.93 -34.75
CA ASN A 372 -29.80 2.19 -35.50
C ASN A 372 -29.93 3.38 -34.53
N TRP A 373 -28.96 4.28 -34.53
CA TRP A 373 -28.91 5.46 -33.68
C TRP A 373 -28.65 6.76 -34.44
N THR A 374 -29.09 7.88 -33.89
CA THR A 374 -28.74 9.22 -34.39
C THR A 374 -27.28 9.53 -34.13
N SER A 375 -26.68 10.42 -34.91
CA SER A 375 -25.28 10.82 -34.73
C SER A 375 -24.96 11.47 -33.39
N SER A 376 -25.98 11.93 -32.66
CA SER A 376 -25.82 12.49 -31.31
C SER A 376 -26.73 11.85 -30.27
N HIS A 377 -26.31 11.98 -29.02
CA HIS A 377 -27.01 11.56 -27.81
C HIS A 377 -26.93 12.66 -26.75
N ASN A 378 -28.05 13.04 -26.17
CA ASN A 378 -28.08 13.96 -25.04
C ASN A 378 -28.07 13.18 -23.73
N HIS A 379 -26.93 13.19 -23.03
CA HIS A 379 -26.85 12.72 -21.64
C HIS A 379 -27.40 13.82 -20.73
N THR A 380 -28.67 13.71 -20.36
CA THR A 380 -29.34 14.65 -19.45
C THR A 380 -29.14 14.24 -18.00
N TYR A 381 -29.03 15.23 -17.11
CA TYR A 381 -28.77 15.01 -15.68
C TYR A 381 -29.35 16.14 -14.83
N SER A 382 -29.64 15.85 -13.56
CA SER A 382 -30.08 16.82 -12.55
C SER A 382 -29.13 16.80 -11.34
N GLY A 383 -29.13 17.86 -10.54
CA GLY A 383 -28.35 17.93 -9.29
C GLY A 383 -26.83 18.12 -9.45
N ILE A 384 -26.36 18.48 -10.65
CA ILE A 384 -24.96 18.87 -10.91
C ILE A 384 -24.84 20.39 -10.74
N SER A 385 -24.42 20.84 -9.55
CA SER A 385 -24.15 22.25 -9.24
C SER A 385 -22.69 22.62 -9.56
N GLY A 386 -22.46 23.60 -10.43
CA GLY A 386 -21.12 24.03 -10.87
C GLY A 386 -20.77 23.55 -12.28
N THR A 387 -19.49 23.53 -12.64
CA THR A 387 -19.04 23.12 -13.97
C THR A 387 -19.07 21.59 -14.09
N PRO A 388 -19.84 20.99 -15.02
CA PRO A 388 -19.91 19.53 -15.15
C PRO A 388 -18.63 18.97 -15.77
N VAL A 389 -18.13 17.81 -15.34
CA VAL A 389 -17.01 17.11 -15.98
C VAL A 389 -17.52 15.80 -16.57
N PRO A 390 -17.77 15.75 -17.90
CA PRO A 390 -18.37 14.61 -18.54
C PRO A 390 -17.34 13.57 -19.00
N LEU A 391 -17.71 12.29 -18.99
CA LEU A 391 -16.97 11.14 -19.51
C LEU A 391 -17.93 10.20 -20.27
N CYS A 392 -17.40 9.52 -21.28
CA CYS A 392 -18.12 8.51 -22.05
C CYS A 392 -17.19 7.34 -22.34
N ASN A 393 -17.69 6.10 -22.22
CA ASN A 393 -16.95 4.90 -22.60
C ASN A 393 -17.87 3.76 -23.04
N GLN A 394 -17.50 3.04 -24.09
CA GLN A 394 -18.21 1.85 -24.56
C GLN A 394 -18.10 0.71 -23.53
N GLN A 395 -19.24 0.15 -23.08
CA GLN A 395 -19.35 -0.90 -22.06
C GLN A 395 -19.28 -2.31 -22.64
N THR A 396 -19.89 -2.50 -23.79
CA THR A 396 -19.85 -3.74 -24.56
C THR A 396 -19.55 -3.34 -25.98
N ALA A 397 -18.63 -4.06 -26.60
CA ALA A 397 -18.30 -3.93 -28.00
C ALA A 397 -18.73 -5.20 -28.73
N ASN A 398 -19.41 -5.07 -29.88
CA ASN A 398 -19.46 -6.13 -30.86
C ASN A 398 -18.03 -6.40 -31.36
N ASN A 399 -17.71 -7.67 -31.65
CA ASN A 399 -16.38 -8.22 -31.81
C ASN A 399 -15.49 -7.55 -32.89
N GLY A 400 -16.00 -6.60 -33.68
CA GLY A 400 -15.29 -5.93 -34.77
C GLY A 400 -15.03 -4.42 -34.67
N LEU A 401 -15.54 -3.69 -33.66
CA LEU A 401 -15.50 -2.21 -33.65
C LEU A 401 -15.26 -1.61 -32.26
N THR A 402 -14.28 -0.70 -32.15
CA THR A 402 -14.13 0.21 -31.00
C THR A 402 -14.76 1.55 -31.37
N LEU A 403 -15.66 2.03 -30.52
CA LEU A 403 -16.35 3.31 -30.68
C LEU A 403 -15.98 4.27 -29.54
N TRP A 404 -15.94 5.58 -29.79
CA TRP A 404 -15.76 6.59 -28.74
C TRP A 404 -16.79 7.70 -28.83
N GLY A 405 -17.08 8.27 -27.67
CA GLY A 405 -17.88 9.48 -27.55
C GLY A 405 -17.03 10.75 -27.44
N ARG A 406 -17.42 11.78 -28.21
CA ARG A 406 -16.99 13.17 -28.11
C ARG A 406 -18.17 13.99 -27.60
N HIS A 407 -17.99 14.90 -26.66
CA HIS A 407 -19.06 15.84 -26.32
C HIS A 407 -18.94 17.12 -27.16
N HIS A 408 -20.08 17.69 -27.55
CA HIS A 408 -20.18 18.89 -28.37
C HIS A 408 -20.64 20.12 -27.59
N SER A 409 -21.58 19.93 -26.66
CA SER A 409 -22.08 20.99 -25.80
C SER A 409 -22.33 20.47 -24.40
N ARG A 410 -22.25 21.35 -23.42
CA ARG A 410 -22.38 21.01 -22.01
C ARG A 410 -23.02 22.14 -21.22
N SER A 411 -24.06 21.83 -20.48
CA SER A 411 -24.73 22.70 -19.52
C SER A 411 -24.80 22.04 -18.14
N SER A 412 -25.34 22.74 -17.15
CA SER A 412 -25.65 22.18 -15.83
C SER A 412 -26.70 21.06 -15.85
N SER A 413 -27.40 20.86 -16.98
CA SER A 413 -28.49 19.89 -17.12
C SER A 413 -28.29 18.84 -18.22
N ALA A 414 -27.33 19.03 -19.12
CA ALA A 414 -27.08 18.06 -20.19
C ALA A 414 -25.66 18.16 -20.76
N THR A 415 -25.15 17.04 -21.25
CA THR A 415 -24.00 16.98 -22.16
C THR A 415 -24.45 16.30 -23.45
N GLN A 416 -24.29 16.97 -24.59
CA GLN A 416 -24.52 16.36 -25.91
C GLN A 416 -23.26 15.63 -26.35
N TRP A 417 -23.42 14.38 -26.77
CA TRP A 417 -22.38 13.50 -27.25
C TRP A 417 -22.59 13.14 -28.72
N TYR A 418 -21.52 13.11 -29.49
CA TYR A 418 -21.42 12.44 -30.78
C TYR A 418 -20.58 11.18 -30.62
N ILE A 419 -20.97 10.09 -31.25
CA ILE A 419 -20.26 8.81 -31.13
C ILE A 419 -19.79 8.33 -32.51
N GLY A 420 -18.54 7.88 -32.62
CA GLY A 420 -17.95 7.50 -33.91
C GLY A 420 -16.87 6.43 -33.85
N LYS A 421 -16.33 6.09 -35.03
CA LYS A 421 -15.35 5.00 -35.31
C LYS A 421 -13.95 5.54 -35.66
N VAL A 422 -12.88 4.75 -35.40
CA VAL A 422 -11.47 5.20 -35.55
C VAL A 422 -11.30 5.49 -37.04
N GLY A 423 -10.75 6.65 -37.38
CA GLY A 423 -10.30 6.93 -38.75
C GLY A 423 -11.40 7.36 -39.72
N TYR A 424 -12.61 7.72 -39.26
CA TYR A 424 -13.68 8.21 -40.12
C TYR A 424 -13.99 9.71 -39.90
N LYS A 425 -14.18 10.44 -41.01
CA LYS A 425 -14.51 11.87 -41.10
C LYS A 425 -15.94 12.02 -41.66
N PRO A 426 -17.04 12.04 -40.88
CA PRO A 426 -17.16 12.70 -39.57
C PRO A 426 -17.93 11.89 -38.49
N VAL A 427 -17.78 12.27 -37.21
CA VAL A 427 -18.53 11.71 -36.05
C VAL A 427 -20.02 12.14 -36.07
N THR A 428 -20.43 12.95 -37.05
CA THR A 428 -21.78 13.56 -37.15
C THR A 428 -22.75 12.79 -38.05
N THR A 429 -22.34 11.66 -38.63
CA THR A 429 -23.21 10.82 -39.48
C THR A 429 -23.81 9.64 -38.70
N THR A 430 -25.07 9.33 -38.96
CA THR A 430 -25.78 8.14 -38.45
C THR A 430 -25.01 6.87 -38.82
N TYR A 431 -24.83 5.93 -37.88
CA TYR A 431 -24.26 4.60 -38.16
C TYR A 431 -25.31 3.50 -37.93
N THR A 432 -25.30 2.49 -38.79
CA THR A 432 -26.03 1.23 -38.55
C THR A 432 -25.02 0.17 -38.09
N LEU A 433 -25.31 -0.48 -36.98
CA LEU A 433 -24.49 -1.56 -36.43
C LEU A 433 -25.24 -2.89 -36.56
N SER A 434 -24.51 -4.00 -36.68
CA SER A 434 -25.11 -5.33 -36.79
C SER A 434 -25.75 -5.82 -35.49
N SER A 435 -25.41 -5.20 -34.36
CA SER A 435 -26.03 -5.41 -33.05
C SER A 435 -26.01 -4.10 -32.24
N SER A 436 -26.83 -4.01 -31.20
CA SER A 436 -26.73 -2.90 -30.26
C SER A 436 -25.39 -2.87 -29.53
N GLU A 437 -24.95 -1.67 -29.17
CA GLU A 437 -23.83 -1.41 -28.28
C GLU A 437 -24.35 -0.72 -27.01
N THR A 438 -23.62 -0.84 -25.90
CA THR A 438 -23.95 -0.09 -24.68
C THR A 438 -22.84 0.90 -24.38
N PHE A 439 -23.20 2.15 -24.11
CA PHE A 439 -22.29 3.20 -23.64
C PHE A 439 -22.59 3.55 -22.19
N ALA A 440 -21.54 3.81 -21.41
CA ALA A 440 -21.69 4.50 -20.14
C ALA A 440 -21.33 5.96 -20.31
N PHE A 441 -22.22 6.81 -19.83
CA PHE A 441 -21.97 8.22 -19.66
C PHE A 441 -21.85 8.52 -18.18
N PHE A 442 -20.93 9.41 -17.83
CA PHE A 442 -20.71 9.87 -16.49
C PHE A 442 -20.53 11.38 -16.50
N VAL A 443 -21.05 12.05 -15.49
CA VAL A 443 -20.79 13.46 -15.23
C VAL A 443 -20.61 13.65 -13.74
N MET A 444 -19.75 14.58 -13.35
CA MET A 444 -19.64 15.01 -11.96
C MET A 444 -19.36 16.52 -11.84
N THR A 445 -19.66 17.12 -10.69
CA THR A 445 -19.40 18.54 -10.40
C THR A 445 -17.90 18.82 -10.25
N SER A 446 -17.37 19.90 -10.85
CA SER A 446 -15.96 20.32 -10.83
C SER A 446 -15.41 20.78 -9.46
N THR A 447 -16.07 20.47 -8.36
CA THR A 447 -15.64 20.89 -7.03
C THR A 447 -14.31 20.23 -6.67
N ASN A 448 -13.32 21.02 -6.20
CA ASN A 448 -12.05 20.47 -5.71
C ASN A 448 -12.30 19.54 -4.52
N VAL A 449 -12.13 18.23 -4.70
CA VAL A 449 -12.23 17.26 -3.60
C VAL A 449 -10.86 17.14 -2.95
N PHE A 450 -10.63 17.94 -1.89
CA PHE A 450 -9.34 18.09 -1.20
C PHE A 450 -8.66 16.82 -0.67
N LYS A 451 -9.33 15.65 -0.67
CA LYS A 451 -8.82 14.43 -0.02
C LYS A 451 -8.44 13.28 -0.97
N LYS A 452 -9.13 13.06 -2.10
CA LYS A 452 -8.99 11.81 -2.90
C LYS A 452 -9.22 11.93 -4.41
N MET A 453 -9.76 13.06 -4.89
CA MET A 453 -10.00 13.30 -6.32
C MET A 453 -9.62 14.73 -6.66
N TYR A 454 -8.65 14.90 -7.54
CA TYR A 454 -8.29 16.20 -8.08
C TYR A 454 -8.96 16.33 -9.43
N MET A 455 -9.79 17.36 -9.56
CA MET A 455 -10.48 17.65 -10.80
C MET A 455 -9.76 18.81 -11.47
N PHE A 456 -9.29 18.59 -12.69
CA PHE A 456 -8.71 19.65 -13.51
C PHE A 456 -9.78 20.24 -14.41
N THR A 457 -9.94 21.57 -14.31
CA THR A 457 -10.62 22.41 -15.29
C THR A 457 -9.63 23.50 -15.70
N GLY A 458 -9.10 23.50 -16.92
CA GLY A 458 -8.21 24.56 -17.38
C GLY A 458 -8.35 24.85 -18.86
N SER A 459 -7.94 26.03 -19.29
CA SER A 459 -7.95 26.47 -20.70
C SER A 459 -6.53 26.50 -21.26
N ALA A 460 -6.30 25.96 -22.45
CA ALA A 460 -5.02 26.08 -23.17
C ALA A 460 -5.25 26.56 -24.61
N SER A 461 -4.37 27.45 -25.11
CA SER A 461 -4.30 27.83 -26.53
C SER A 461 -3.81 26.63 -27.34
N CYS A 462 -4.60 26.16 -28.30
CA CYS A 462 -4.27 24.99 -29.10
C CYS A 462 -3.93 25.37 -30.55
N THR A 463 -2.88 26.17 -30.74
CA THR A 463 -2.06 25.98 -31.95
C THR A 463 -1.33 24.64 -31.80
N GLU A 464 -1.22 23.86 -32.88
CA GLU A 464 -0.81 22.45 -32.90
C GLU A 464 0.17 22.01 -31.79
N ASP A 465 -0.18 20.91 -31.09
CA ASP A 465 0.72 20.12 -30.22
C ASP A 465 1.35 20.83 -29.00
N ILE A 466 0.62 21.73 -28.32
CA ILE A 466 1.13 22.38 -27.09
C ILE A 466 0.95 21.51 -25.83
N GLU A 467 2.01 21.45 -25.02
CA GLU A 467 2.06 20.74 -23.72
C GLU A 467 1.45 21.59 -22.60
N ALA A 468 0.32 21.15 -22.05
CA ALA A 468 -0.22 21.74 -20.81
C ALA A 468 0.50 21.11 -19.60
N VAL A 469 1.19 21.92 -18.82
CA VAL A 469 1.89 21.50 -17.59
C VAL A 469 1.05 21.83 -16.38
N TYR A 470 0.62 20.80 -15.64
CA TYR A 470 0.05 20.98 -14.31
C TYR A 470 1.06 20.65 -13.22
N THR A 471 1.21 21.55 -12.25
CA THR A 471 1.94 21.33 -11.00
C THR A 471 0.92 21.37 -9.87
N ASN A 472 0.71 20.23 -9.20
CA ASN A 472 -0.12 20.20 -7.99
C ASN A 472 0.70 20.76 -6.82
N THR A 473 0.05 21.46 -5.89
CA THR A 473 0.66 21.84 -4.60
C THR A 473 0.83 20.64 -3.68
N LYS A 474 0.13 19.52 -3.94
CA LYS A 474 0.25 18.25 -3.19
C LYS A 474 0.58 17.05 -4.09
N PRO A 475 1.35 16.05 -3.63
CA PRO A 475 1.56 14.83 -4.38
C PRO A 475 0.25 14.12 -4.80
N LEU A 476 0.17 13.77 -6.07
CA LEU A 476 -0.70 12.73 -6.64
C LEU A 476 0.08 11.40 -6.60
N HIS A 477 -0.16 10.57 -5.60
CA HIS A 477 0.40 9.23 -5.60
C HIS A 477 -0.44 8.32 -6.51
N ASN A 478 0.24 7.62 -7.43
CA ASN A 478 -0.35 6.71 -8.42
C ASN A 478 -1.67 7.16 -9.06
N PRO A 479 -1.73 8.35 -9.67
CA PRO A 479 -2.98 8.91 -10.16
C PRO A 479 -3.64 8.02 -11.23
N ILE A 480 -4.93 7.75 -11.04
CA ILE A 480 -5.81 7.23 -12.09
C ILE A 480 -6.36 8.44 -12.83
N ILE A 481 -6.12 8.48 -14.12
CA ILE A 481 -6.59 9.56 -14.99
C ILE A 481 -7.79 9.05 -15.77
N MET A 482 -8.87 9.83 -15.81
CA MET A 482 -9.96 9.71 -16.76
C MET A 482 -10.18 11.09 -17.38
N ASN A 483 -10.20 11.20 -18.70
CA ASN A 483 -10.15 12.52 -19.36
C ASN A 483 -11.16 12.67 -20.50
N SER A 484 -11.56 13.93 -20.73
CA SER A 484 -12.34 14.37 -21.90
C SER A 484 -11.91 15.79 -22.32
N ALA A 485 -12.09 16.14 -23.60
CA ALA A 485 -11.78 17.47 -24.14
C ALA A 485 -13.09 18.15 -24.58
N THR A 486 -13.30 19.43 -24.25
CA THR A 486 -14.37 20.23 -24.87
C THR A 486 -13.91 20.80 -26.20
N THR A 487 -14.85 20.87 -27.13
CA THR A 487 -14.78 21.66 -28.35
C THR A 487 -16.05 22.48 -28.41
N ASP A 488 -15.99 23.78 -28.18
CA ASP A 488 -17.12 24.66 -28.51
C ASP A 488 -17.04 24.93 -30.02
N GLY A 489 -17.89 24.27 -30.83
CA GLY A 489 -17.91 24.44 -32.29
C GLY A 489 -17.76 23.15 -33.12
N THR A 490 -17.44 23.31 -34.41
CA THR A 490 -17.27 22.24 -35.41
C THR A 490 -16.01 21.39 -35.18
N ASP A 491 -15.04 21.89 -34.44
CA ASP A 491 -13.64 21.45 -34.54
C ASP A 491 -13.32 20.34 -33.54
N SER A 492 -12.43 19.40 -33.87
CA SER A 492 -12.26 18.15 -33.10
C SER A 492 -10.94 18.10 -32.32
N SER A 493 -10.93 18.24 -30.98
CA SER A 493 -9.71 18.08 -30.15
C SER A 493 -9.72 16.78 -29.30
N ARG A 494 -8.52 16.23 -29.03
CA ARG A 494 -8.26 15.04 -28.21
C ARG A 494 -7.28 15.39 -27.09
N VAL A 495 -7.44 14.83 -25.89
CA VAL A 495 -6.52 15.05 -24.75
C VAL A 495 -5.81 13.75 -24.39
N HIS A 496 -4.52 13.82 -24.10
CA HIS A 496 -3.67 12.69 -23.74
C HIS A 496 -2.79 13.02 -22.54
N CYS A 497 -2.58 12.08 -21.61
CA CYS A 497 -1.56 12.25 -20.59
C CYS A 497 -0.18 11.89 -21.16
N ARG A 498 0.72 12.86 -21.28
CA ARG A 498 2.11 12.73 -21.77
C ARG A 498 3.07 12.20 -20.71
N ARG A 499 2.92 12.66 -19.47
CA ARG A 499 3.81 12.30 -18.36
C ARG A 499 3.05 12.39 -17.05
N LEU A 500 3.26 11.38 -16.21
CA LEU A 500 2.66 11.28 -14.90
C LEU A 500 3.76 11.08 -13.86
N THR A 501 3.89 12.02 -12.94
CA THR A 501 4.77 11.90 -11.77
C THR A 501 3.94 11.99 -10.50
N SER A 502 4.59 11.81 -9.36
CA SER A 502 3.97 12.01 -8.05
C SER A 502 3.44 13.43 -7.82
N LYS A 503 3.77 14.45 -8.64
CA LYS A 503 3.30 15.84 -8.46
C LYS A 503 2.79 16.53 -9.73
N ARG A 504 3.05 15.95 -10.91
CA ARG A 504 2.76 16.57 -12.20
C ARG A 504 2.07 15.59 -13.14
N ALA A 505 0.95 16.03 -13.70
CA ALA A 505 0.36 15.41 -14.88
C ALA A 505 0.56 16.38 -16.04
N LYS A 506 1.12 15.90 -17.14
CA LYS A 506 1.29 16.67 -18.36
C LYS A 506 0.31 16.19 -19.41
N TYR A 507 -0.38 17.11 -20.06
CA TYR A 507 -1.38 16.80 -21.08
C TYR A 507 -0.94 17.29 -22.46
N ILE A 508 -1.18 16.50 -23.50
CA ILE A 508 -1.12 16.92 -24.90
C ILE A 508 -2.55 17.04 -25.40
N CYS A 509 -2.89 18.18 -25.99
CA CYS A 509 -4.14 18.38 -26.70
C CYS A 509 -3.85 18.39 -28.20
N ARG A 510 -4.53 17.55 -28.99
CA ARG A 510 -4.29 17.42 -30.44
C ARG A 510 -5.58 17.51 -31.24
N GLU A 511 -5.54 18.20 -32.36
CA GLU A 511 -6.64 18.22 -33.34
C GLU A 511 -6.79 16.85 -34.03
N THR A 512 -8.01 16.43 -34.34
CA THR A 512 -8.26 15.29 -35.21
C THR A 512 -8.06 15.74 -36.66
N PRO A 513 -7.26 15.04 -37.48
CA PRO A 513 -6.94 15.51 -38.82
C PRO A 513 -8.20 15.80 -39.67
N GLY A 514 -8.45 17.07 -40.01
CA GLY A 514 -9.36 17.45 -41.08
C GLY A 514 -10.55 18.35 -40.77
N LEU A 515 -10.52 19.23 -39.75
CA LEU A 515 -11.50 20.31 -39.57
C LEU A 515 -10.76 21.61 -39.19
N ASP A 516 -10.41 22.33 -40.26
CA ASP A 516 -9.97 23.73 -40.44
C ASP A 516 -9.46 24.62 -39.27
N GLY A 517 -8.25 25.18 -39.51
CA GLY A 517 -7.87 26.54 -39.10
C GLY A 517 -7.27 26.73 -37.70
N PRO A 518 -6.60 27.87 -37.44
CA PRO A 518 -6.01 28.17 -36.13
C PRO A 518 -7.07 28.37 -35.04
N HIS A 519 -6.85 27.75 -33.88
CA HIS A 519 -7.86 27.58 -32.82
C HIS A 519 -7.79 28.64 -31.72
N ALA A 520 -8.95 28.98 -31.14
CA ALA A 520 -9.02 29.73 -29.88
C ALA A 520 -8.61 28.85 -28.68
N SER A 521 -8.44 29.45 -27.50
CA SER A 521 -8.14 28.70 -26.27
C SER A 521 -9.31 27.78 -25.88
N LEU A 522 -9.05 26.47 -25.75
CA LEU A 522 -10.07 25.46 -25.45
C LEU A 522 -9.95 24.95 -24.01
N PRO A 523 -11.07 24.66 -23.32
CA PRO A 523 -11.02 24.02 -22.02
C PRO A 523 -10.70 22.52 -22.12
N VAL A 524 -9.99 22.00 -21.12
CA VAL A 524 -9.66 20.59 -20.95
C VAL A 524 -10.14 20.13 -19.57
N TYR A 525 -10.81 18.99 -19.53
CA TYR A 525 -11.38 18.43 -18.31
C TYR A 525 -10.80 17.04 -18.03
N ALA A 526 -10.14 16.90 -16.90
CA ALA A 526 -9.60 15.61 -16.47
C ALA A 526 -9.98 15.32 -15.02
N ILE A 527 -10.37 14.09 -14.77
CA ILE A 527 -10.55 13.54 -13.44
C ILE A 527 -9.26 12.81 -13.10
N HIS A 528 -8.51 13.33 -12.13
CA HIS A 528 -7.42 12.61 -11.51
C HIS A 528 -7.95 12.03 -10.21
N LEU A 529 -8.25 10.75 -10.20
CA LEU A 529 -8.39 10.06 -8.92
C LEU A 529 -6.97 9.91 -8.37
N ARG A 530 -6.75 10.15 -7.08
CA ARG A 530 -5.58 9.53 -6.44
C ARG A 530 -5.79 8.04 -6.61
N GLY A 531 -5.04 7.41 -7.51
CA GLY A 531 -5.13 5.97 -7.60
C GLY A 531 -4.49 5.41 -6.35
N PHE A 532 -5.06 4.31 -5.88
CA PHE A 532 -4.76 3.72 -4.58
C PHE A 532 -3.36 3.10 -4.45
N ALA A 533 -2.41 3.54 -5.27
CA ALA A 533 -1.03 3.48 -4.82
C ALA A 533 -0.58 4.89 -4.45
N ASP A 534 -1.20 5.44 -3.40
CA ASP A 534 -0.32 5.79 -2.29
C ASP A 534 0.65 4.61 -2.19
N PHE A 535 1.94 4.82 -2.42
CA PHE A 535 2.88 3.81 -1.98
C PHE A 535 2.73 3.58 -0.45
N GLY A 536 1.88 4.35 0.25
CA GLY A 536 1.22 4.04 1.52
C GLY A 536 0.16 2.91 1.56
N SER A 537 -0.16 2.17 0.48
CA SER A 537 -0.99 0.94 0.58
C SER A 537 -0.16 -0.32 0.86
N LYS A 538 1.16 -0.27 0.63
CA LYS A 538 2.09 -1.28 1.12
C LYS A 538 2.98 -0.67 2.21
N PRO A 539 3.09 -1.31 3.38
CA PRO A 539 4.03 -0.91 4.41
C PRO A 539 5.43 -0.67 3.82
N PHE A 540 6.15 0.31 4.33
CA PHE A 540 7.58 0.43 4.05
C PHE A 540 8.29 -0.87 4.44
N TRP A 541 7.92 -1.47 5.58
CA TRP A 541 8.16 -2.88 5.86
C TRP A 541 7.02 -3.53 6.64
N HIS A 542 6.88 -4.84 6.45
CA HIS A 542 5.93 -5.69 7.15
C HIS A 542 6.60 -7.00 7.53
N LEU A 543 6.74 -7.22 8.83
CA LEU A 543 7.33 -8.39 9.44
C LEU A 543 6.25 -9.12 10.23
N ASP A 544 5.94 -10.35 9.84
CA ASP A 544 4.87 -11.17 10.42
C ASP A 544 5.46 -12.51 10.85
N ALA A 545 5.31 -12.89 12.12
CA ALA A 545 5.86 -14.13 12.65
C ALA A 545 5.20 -15.37 12.02
N ASN A 546 3.90 -15.31 11.66
CA ASN A 546 3.22 -16.41 10.97
C ASN A 546 3.84 -16.69 9.59
N PHE A 547 4.36 -15.65 8.94
CA PHE A 547 5.02 -15.77 7.63
C PHE A 547 6.36 -16.52 7.74
N ILE A 548 7.06 -16.41 8.87
CA ILE A 548 8.34 -17.09 9.09
C ILE A 548 8.15 -18.61 9.01
N ASN A 549 7.11 -19.16 9.67
CA ASN A 549 6.82 -20.58 9.58
C ASN A 549 6.26 -20.96 8.19
N ALA A 550 5.18 -20.29 7.75
CA ALA A 550 4.44 -20.68 6.56
C ALA A 550 5.26 -20.55 5.26
N ASN A 551 6.16 -19.57 5.19
CA ASN A 551 6.89 -19.26 3.97
C ASN A 551 8.38 -19.54 4.11
N GLN A 552 9.01 -19.25 5.25
CA GLN A 552 10.45 -19.46 5.42
C GLN A 552 10.79 -20.85 6.01
N ARG A 553 9.76 -21.65 6.36
CA ARG A 553 9.87 -23.02 6.88
C ARG A 553 10.75 -23.14 8.15
N VAL A 554 10.84 -22.08 8.97
CA VAL A 554 11.51 -22.16 10.28
C VAL A 554 10.60 -22.92 11.24
N SER A 555 11.16 -23.94 11.91
CA SER A 555 10.44 -24.75 12.89
C SER A 555 10.19 -23.97 14.19
N ASN A 556 9.23 -24.43 14.99
CA ASN A 556 9.06 -23.92 16.35
C ASN A 556 10.36 -24.11 17.16
N SER A 557 10.67 -23.13 18.01
CA SER A 557 11.94 -22.98 18.74
C SER A 557 13.20 -22.86 17.87
N GLY A 558 13.06 -22.77 16.55
CA GLY A 558 14.18 -22.60 15.63
C GLY A 558 14.74 -21.18 15.64
N GLU A 559 16.06 -21.06 15.46
CA GLU A 559 16.72 -19.77 15.26
C GLU A 559 16.26 -19.11 13.95
N ILE A 560 15.87 -17.85 14.04
CA ILE A 560 15.45 -17.04 12.89
C ILE A 560 16.68 -16.38 12.29
N ARG A 561 17.31 -17.04 11.31
CA ARG A 561 18.44 -16.44 10.56
C ARG A 561 18.01 -15.19 9.79
N ARG A 562 16.81 -15.21 9.21
CA ARG A 562 16.26 -14.12 8.38
C ARG A 562 14.78 -13.95 8.67
N TRP A 563 14.32 -12.74 8.96
CA TRP A 563 12.91 -12.39 9.01
C TRP A 563 12.54 -11.60 7.76
N ARG A 564 11.76 -12.23 6.87
CA ARG A 564 11.44 -11.65 5.57
C ARG A 564 10.45 -10.50 5.68
N ASN A 565 10.77 -9.41 4.97
CA ASN A 565 9.85 -8.31 4.76
C ASN A 565 8.90 -8.65 3.61
N SER A 566 7.61 -8.80 3.93
CA SER A 566 6.57 -9.14 2.95
C SER A 566 6.15 -7.94 2.10
N SER A 567 6.55 -6.72 2.45
CA SER A 567 6.14 -5.52 1.72
C SER A 567 6.77 -5.38 0.33
N GLY A 568 7.97 -5.95 0.15
CA GLY A 568 8.79 -5.78 -1.05
C GLY A 568 9.45 -4.39 -1.17
N ARG A 569 9.35 -3.54 -0.13
CA ARG A 569 9.97 -2.20 -0.01
C ARG A 569 11.06 -2.20 1.07
N ALA A 570 11.76 -1.08 1.27
CA ALA A 570 12.79 -0.84 2.30
C ALA A 570 13.99 -1.81 2.32
N PHE A 571 13.76 -3.09 2.62
CA PHE A 571 14.75 -4.16 2.70
C PHE A 571 14.08 -5.51 2.41
N LYS A 572 14.85 -6.53 2.02
CA LYS A 572 14.33 -7.88 1.71
C LYS A 572 14.05 -8.71 2.97
N TYR A 573 14.96 -8.68 3.95
CA TYR A 573 14.85 -9.36 5.24
C TYR A 573 15.71 -8.65 6.30
N ALA A 574 15.36 -8.84 7.56
CA ALA A 574 16.19 -8.50 8.70
C ALA A 574 16.97 -9.76 9.15
N VAL A 575 18.24 -9.61 9.52
CA VAL A 575 19.15 -10.73 9.86
C VAL A 575 19.20 -10.91 11.37
N GLY A 576 18.93 -12.11 11.88
CA GLY A 576 18.93 -12.40 13.31
C GLY A 576 20.34 -12.51 13.89
N LYS A 577 20.57 -11.84 15.03
CA LYS A 577 21.88 -11.66 15.68
C LYS A 577 21.80 -11.79 17.20
N GLY A 578 22.96 -11.92 17.83
CA GLY A 578 23.17 -12.07 19.27
C GLY A 578 24.19 -13.16 19.57
N THR A 579 24.38 -13.47 20.85
CA THR A 579 25.12 -14.68 21.29
C THR A 579 24.41 -15.96 20.82
N SER A 580 23.08 -15.89 20.73
CA SER A 580 22.20 -16.72 19.92
C SER A 580 21.26 -15.82 19.12
N ARG A 581 20.56 -16.35 18.12
CA ARG A 581 19.61 -15.56 17.31
C ARG A 581 18.22 -15.53 17.96
N PRO A 582 17.38 -14.51 17.65
CA PRO A 582 15.96 -14.56 18.00
C PRO A 582 15.33 -15.87 17.52
N THR A 583 14.39 -16.41 18.30
CA THR A 583 13.77 -17.72 18.02
C THR A 583 12.28 -17.58 17.73
N LEU A 584 11.75 -18.53 16.95
CA LEU A 584 10.32 -18.59 16.68
C LEU A 584 9.61 -19.37 17.80
N GLY A 585 8.56 -18.81 18.39
CA GLY A 585 7.66 -19.50 19.31
C GLY A 585 6.22 -19.48 18.80
N ASN A 586 5.32 -20.19 19.47
CA ASN A 586 3.89 -20.17 19.14
C ASN A 586 3.00 -20.30 20.39
N ASP A 587 1.74 -19.93 20.22
CA ASP A 587 0.63 -20.12 21.15
C ASP A 587 -0.68 -20.38 20.38
N SER A 588 -1.84 -20.29 21.05
CA SER A 588 -3.15 -20.55 20.43
C SER A 588 -3.56 -19.53 19.37
N ASP A 589 -2.98 -18.31 19.37
CA ASP A 589 -3.34 -17.26 18.41
C ASP A 589 -2.29 -17.10 17.28
N GLY A 590 -1.24 -17.93 17.28
CA GLY A 590 -0.26 -18.04 16.19
C GLY A 590 1.19 -18.04 16.65
N TYR A 591 2.08 -17.60 15.75
CA TYR A 591 3.52 -17.52 15.99
C TYR A 591 3.96 -16.15 16.50
N TYR A 592 5.07 -16.12 17.22
CA TYR A 592 5.76 -14.90 17.65
C TYR A 592 7.28 -15.08 17.57
N VAL A 593 7.99 -13.97 17.47
CA VAL A 593 9.45 -13.92 17.60
C VAL A 593 9.81 -13.57 19.03
N TYR A 594 10.63 -14.41 19.65
CA TYR A 594 11.16 -14.19 20.99
C TYR A 594 12.51 -13.46 20.93
N PHE A 595 12.59 -12.33 21.61
CA PHE A 595 13.81 -11.58 21.86
C PHE A 595 14.23 -11.77 23.32
N ASN A 596 15.45 -12.27 23.54
CA ASN A 596 16.06 -12.44 24.86
C ASN A 596 17.23 -11.49 25.04
N LYS A 597 17.09 -10.50 25.94
CA LYS A 597 18.16 -9.51 26.16
C LYS A 597 19.43 -10.09 26.76
N SER A 598 19.33 -11.13 27.59
CA SER A 598 20.50 -11.82 28.17
C SER A 598 21.31 -12.58 27.13
N GLN A 599 20.75 -12.79 25.93
CA GLN A 599 21.43 -13.37 24.78
C GLN A 599 21.81 -12.32 23.74
N SER A 600 21.58 -11.03 24.02
CA SER A 600 21.81 -9.93 23.08
C SER A 600 21.07 -10.16 21.75
N GLN A 601 19.83 -10.64 21.79
CA GLN A 601 19.08 -11.01 20.59
C GLN A 601 18.44 -9.80 19.91
N TYR A 602 18.67 -9.65 18.60
CA TYR A 602 18.09 -8.58 17.79
C TYR A 602 18.06 -8.96 16.31
N PHE A 603 17.48 -8.09 15.47
CA PHE A 603 17.67 -8.15 14.03
C PHE A 603 18.40 -6.91 13.50
N LYS A 604 19.33 -7.14 12.57
CA LYS A 604 20.04 -6.10 11.83
C LYS A 604 19.52 -6.00 10.40
N ILE A 605 19.35 -4.78 9.91
CA ILE A 605 19.05 -4.46 8.52
C ILE A 605 20.21 -3.64 7.97
N ARG A 606 21.01 -4.22 7.09
CA ARG A 606 22.17 -3.51 6.54
C ARG A 606 21.88 -2.69 5.30
N ASN A 607 20.78 -2.98 4.59
CA ASN A 607 20.35 -2.14 3.47
C ASN A 607 20.24 -0.69 3.92
N THR A 608 20.76 0.24 3.11
CA THR A 608 20.51 1.67 3.33
C THR A 608 19.02 1.94 3.23
N ILE A 609 18.43 2.45 4.31
CA ILE A 609 17.02 2.80 4.37
C ILE A 609 16.87 4.28 4.09
N LYS A 610 16.18 4.57 2.99
CA LYS A 610 15.93 5.92 2.48
C LYS A 610 14.59 6.43 3.03
N TRP A 611 14.66 7.25 4.08
CA TRP A 611 13.49 7.89 4.67
C TRP A 611 13.13 9.15 3.89
N LYS A 612 11.85 9.25 3.53
CA LYS A 612 11.28 10.37 2.78
C LYS A 612 10.29 11.12 3.67
N PHE A 613 10.72 12.28 4.15
CA PHE A 613 9.95 13.19 4.97
C PHE A 613 9.61 14.48 4.22
N VAL A 614 10.43 14.83 3.21
CA VAL A 614 10.37 16.05 2.42
C VAL A 614 10.09 15.69 0.96
N ASP A 615 9.16 16.41 0.33
CA ASP A 615 8.96 16.27 -1.11
C ASP A 615 10.04 17.00 -1.92
N GLY A 616 10.15 16.69 -3.22
CA GLY A 616 11.10 17.34 -4.15
C GLY A 616 10.95 18.85 -4.37
N ASP A 617 10.02 19.53 -3.70
CA ASP A 617 9.87 20.99 -3.66
C ASP A 617 10.19 21.60 -2.27
N GLY A 618 10.69 20.79 -1.33
CA GLY A 618 11.10 21.25 0.00
C GLY A 618 9.95 21.37 1.04
N SER A 619 8.71 21.08 0.67
CA SER A 619 7.59 21.06 1.61
C SER A 619 7.44 19.67 2.25
N GLY A 620 7.57 19.59 3.58
CA GLY A 620 7.49 18.33 4.33
C GLY A 620 6.08 17.77 4.35
N THR A 621 5.80 16.68 3.63
CA THR A 621 4.49 16.01 3.59
C THR A 621 4.52 14.53 3.97
N GLY A 622 5.70 13.99 4.30
CA GLY A 622 5.86 12.61 4.75
C GLY A 622 5.56 12.42 6.24
N GLY A 623 5.88 11.23 6.75
CA GLY A 623 5.69 10.91 8.16
C GLY A 623 6.19 9.52 8.49
N VAL A 624 5.95 9.08 9.72
CA VAL A 624 6.10 7.67 10.09
C VAL A 624 4.83 7.21 10.77
N THR A 625 4.28 6.09 10.34
CA THR A 625 3.26 5.38 11.10
C THR A 625 3.73 3.96 11.33
N ALA A 626 3.89 3.57 12.58
CA ALA A 626 4.36 2.24 12.95
C ALA A 626 3.36 1.53 13.87
N PHE A 627 3.21 0.23 13.65
CA PHE A 627 2.41 -0.69 14.45
C PHE A 627 3.30 -1.82 14.93
N CYS A 628 3.14 -2.23 16.18
CA CYS A 628 3.81 -3.39 16.73
C CYS A 628 2.85 -4.18 17.62
N VAL A 629 2.66 -5.46 17.32
CA VAL A 629 1.96 -6.40 18.18
C VAL A 629 2.99 -7.07 19.08
N PHE A 630 3.03 -6.65 20.34
CA PHE A 630 4.13 -6.96 21.23
C PHE A 630 3.65 -7.15 22.67
N LYS A 631 4.42 -7.90 23.46
CA LYS A 631 4.36 -7.85 24.92
C LYS A 631 5.76 -7.97 25.52
N PHE A 632 6.00 -7.21 26.57
CA PHE A 632 7.27 -7.20 27.30
C PHE A 632 7.33 -8.39 28.28
N ILE A 633 8.52 -8.94 28.51
CA ILE A 633 8.71 -9.89 29.62
C ILE A 633 8.80 -9.14 30.95
N ASN A 634 9.60 -8.08 30.98
CA ASN A 634 9.76 -7.23 32.15
C ASN A 634 9.88 -5.77 31.74
N ILE A 635 8.94 -4.93 32.18
CA ILE A 635 8.87 -3.51 31.79
C ILE A 635 9.96 -2.70 32.48
N GLY A 636 10.21 -2.92 33.78
CA GLY A 636 11.07 -2.06 34.61
C GLY A 636 12.57 -2.31 34.47
N SER A 637 12.96 -3.41 33.82
CA SER A 637 14.37 -3.82 33.67
C SER A 637 14.95 -3.60 32.27
N GLN A 638 14.23 -2.93 31.37
CA GLN A 638 14.65 -2.68 29.99
C GLN A 638 14.85 -1.18 29.78
N ASN A 639 16.10 -0.73 29.88
CA ASN A 639 16.47 0.66 29.68
C ASN A 639 16.51 1.00 28.18
N SER A 640 15.58 1.84 27.72
CA SER A 640 15.60 2.40 26.37
C SER A 640 15.53 1.38 25.22
N SER A 641 15.02 0.17 25.47
CA SER A 641 14.91 -0.90 24.46
C SER A 641 14.12 -0.46 23.22
N ARG A 642 14.52 -0.92 22.03
CA ARG A 642 14.04 -0.42 20.73
C ARG A 642 13.01 -1.34 20.07
N PHE A 643 11.85 -0.81 19.69
CA PHE A 643 10.99 -1.46 18.69
C PHE A 643 11.67 -1.42 17.32
N PHE A 644 12.27 -0.29 16.98
CA PHE A 644 13.26 -0.15 15.92
C PHE A 644 14.15 1.08 16.16
N ASP A 645 15.39 1.02 15.68
CA ASP A 645 16.37 2.11 15.73
C ASP A 645 17.12 2.15 14.39
N PHE A 646 16.73 3.08 13.53
CA PHE A 646 17.26 3.21 12.17
C PHE A 646 18.06 4.50 12.12
N GLY A 647 19.38 4.43 12.09
CA GLY A 647 20.26 5.61 12.17
C GLY A 647 21.62 5.41 11.52
N ASN A 648 22.55 6.32 11.81
CA ASN A 648 23.95 6.24 11.39
C ASN A 648 24.91 6.27 12.58
N GLY A 649 24.41 5.95 13.78
CA GLY A 649 25.12 5.99 15.05
C GLY A 649 24.34 6.79 16.10
N SER A 650 24.85 6.79 17.33
CA SER A 650 24.27 7.56 18.43
C SER A 650 24.14 9.04 18.07
N LEU A 651 22.91 9.58 18.16
CA LEU A 651 22.56 10.97 17.84
C LEU A 651 22.79 11.38 16.37
N VAL A 652 22.94 10.43 15.44
CA VAL A 652 23.21 10.71 14.03
C VAL A 652 22.09 10.19 13.14
N ASP A 653 21.43 11.13 12.46
CA ASP A 653 20.45 10.91 11.37
C ASP A 653 19.48 9.76 11.65
N SER A 654 18.84 9.74 12.82
CA SER A 654 18.07 8.58 13.26
C SER A 654 16.56 8.78 13.11
N VAL A 655 15.85 7.67 12.97
CA VAL A 655 14.40 7.52 13.15
C VAL A 655 14.21 6.29 14.03
N LEU A 656 13.73 6.47 15.25
CA LEU A 656 13.62 5.37 16.19
C LEU A 656 12.33 5.45 17.01
N TRP A 657 11.86 4.27 17.41
CA TRP A 657 10.76 4.10 18.35
C TRP A 657 11.18 3.14 19.47
N ALA A 658 11.15 3.63 20.70
CA ALA A 658 11.79 2.99 21.85
C ALA A 658 10.97 3.11 23.13
N LYS A 659 11.41 2.43 24.19
CA LYS A 659 11.06 2.77 25.58
C LYS A 659 11.75 4.08 26.03
N ASN A 660 11.13 4.78 26.98
CA ASN A 660 11.75 5.90 27.68
C ASN A 660 12.52 5.43 28.92
N GLY A 661 13.83 5.23 28.79
CA GLY A 661 14.61 4.66 29.89
C GLY A 661 13.98 3.35 30.38
N THR A 662 13.86 3.17 31.69
CA THR A 662 13.16 2.03 32.30
C THR A 662 11.67 2.27 32.55
N SER A 663 11.13 3.42 32.17
CA SER A 663 9.72 3.77 32.39
C SER A 663 8.79 2.93 31.52
N SER A 664 7.50 2.90 31.84
CA SER A 664 6.47 2.24 31.02
C SER A 664 6.12 3.02 29.74
N GLU A 665 6.73 4.17 29.47
CA GLU A 665 6.44 5.02 28.32
C GLU A 665 7.24 4.59 27.08
N THR A 666 6.74 4.96 25.90
CA THR A 666 7.42 4.79 24.62
C THR A 666 7.65 6.13 23.93
N HIS A 667 8.79 6.30 23.28
CA HIS A 667 9.24 7.53 22.62
C HIS A 667 9.44 7.36 21.14
N PHE A 668 9.10 8.39 20.38
CA PHE A 668 9.56 8.59 19.02
C PHE A 668 10.64 9.67 19.00
N TRP A 669 11.82 9.32 18.46
CA TRP A 669 12.92 10.24 18.26
C TRP A 669 13.35 10.31 16.81
N THR A 670 13.69 11.52 16.37
CA THR A 670 14.66 11.69 15.28
C THR A 670 15.83 12.50 15.77
N PHE A 671 16.96 12.37 15.10
CA PHE A 671 18.14 13.21 15.32
C PHE A 671 18.57 13.84 13.99
N ASN A 672 19.08 15.08 14.05
CA ASN A 672 19.47 15.92 12.91
C ASN A 672 18.35 16.10 11.86
N PRO A 673 17.30 16.90 12.16
CA PRO A 673 17.07 17.63 13.42
C PRO A 673 16.51 16.73 14.53
N THR A 674 16.74 17.14 15.77
CA THR A 674 16.24 16.43 16.95
C THR A 674 14.78 16.77 17.20
N ILE A 675 13.92 15.76 17.20
CA ILE A 675 12.55 15.86 17.73
C ILE A 675 12.31 14.73 18.71
N THR A 676 11.51 15.01 19.73
CA THR A 676 11.17 14.08 20.80
C THR A 676 9.69 14.15 21.07
N TYR A 677 9.05 12.97 21.07
CA TYR A 677 7.68 12.82 21.53
C TYR A 677 7.58 11.61 22.44
N SER A 678 7.01 11.82 23.62
CA SER A 678 6.84 10.80 24.65
C SER A 678 5.38 10.41 24.78
N SER A 679 5.11 9.12 24.99
CA SER A 679 3.77 8.73 25.42
C SER A 679 3.55 9.19 26.87
N THR A 680 2.44 9.87 27.15
CA THR A 680 2.09 10.37 28.49
C THR A 680 1.44 9.33 29.42
N ASN A 681 1.09 8.14 28.89
CA ASN A 681 0.23 7.16 29.57
C ASN A 681 0.86 5.77 29.76
N SER A 682 2.19 5.65 29.82
CA SER A 682 2.83 4.39 30.25
C SER A 682 2.37 3.12 29.50
N LEU A 683 2.48 3.11 28.17
CA LEU A 683 1.85 2.11 27.29
C LEU A 683 2.40 0.68 27.42
N ALA A 684 3.64 0.50 27.89
CA ALA A 684 4.32 -0.80 27.95
C ALA A 684 3.54 -1.79 28.83
N SER A 685 3.39 -3.03 28.37
CA SER A 685 2.56 -4.06 29.01
C SER A 685 3.22 -5.43 28.92
N THR A 686 3.01 -6.25 29.96
CA THR A 686 3.37 -7.68 29.94
C THR A 686 2.31 -8.55 29.27
N GLU A 687 1.15 -7.97 28.93
CA GLU A 687 0.11 -8.59 28.13
C GLU A 687 0.26 -8.22 26.65
N TRP A 688 -0.31 -9.03 25.77
CA TRP A 688 -0.35 -8.74 24.34
C TRP A 688 -1.06 -7.42 24.07
N GLN A 689 -0.35 -6.50 23.43
CA GLN A 689 -0.85 -5.17 23.06
C GLN A 689 -0.55 -4.87 21.60
N ILE A 690 -1.36 -3.96 21.04
CA ILE A 690 -1.10 -3.34 19.75
C ILE A 690 -0.61 -1.93 20.04
N TYR A 691 0.69 -1.73 19.89
CA TYR A 691 1.34 -0.44 19.96
C TYR A 691 1.24 0.24 18.61
N THR A 692 0.86 1.51 18.59
CA THR A 692 0.93 2.36 17.40
C THR A 692 1.64 3.65 17.74
N MET A 693 2.43 4.16 16.81
CA MET A 693 2.85 5.55 16.79
C MET A 693 2.61 6.16 15.42
N LYS A 694 2.27 7.44 15.39
CA LYS A 694 2.21 8.27 14.19
C LYS A 694 3.02 9.55 14.44
N TYR A 695 3.83 9.92 13.46
CA TYR A 695 4.40 11.25 13.32
C TYR A 695 4.03 11.82 11.96
N ASP A 696 3.45 13.02 11.95
CA ASP A 696 3.10 13.80 10.77
C ASP A 696 4.10 14.96 10.60
N ASN A 697 4.82 14.98 9.49
CA ASN A 697 5.81 16.02 9.24
C ASN A 697 5.19 17.35 8.78
N SER A 698 3.99 17.34 8.19
CA SER A 698 3.28 18.56 7.77
C SER A 698 2.67 19.29 8.95
N ASP A 699 1.95 18.55 9.80
CA ASP A 699 1.17 19.12 10.89
C ASP A 699 1.96 19.20 12.20
N LEU A 700 3.20 18.68 12.24
CA LEU A 700 4.04 18.54 13.43
C LEU A 700 3.31 17.84 14.58
N GLU A 701 2.39 16.93 14.23
CA GLU A 701 1.59 16.14 15.18
C GLU A 701 2.23 14.77 15.37
N CYS A 702 2.43 14.37 16.61
CA CYS A 702 2.71 12.99 16.96
C CYS A 702 1.57 12.43 17.82
N PHE A 703 1.29 11.14 17.72
CA PHE A 703 0.49 10.45 18.72
C PHE A 703 0.90 9.01 18.88
N PHE A 704 0.53 8.47 20.04
CA PHE A 704 0.67 7.06 20.37
C PHE A 704 -0.69 6.44 20.56
N TRP A 705 -0.78 5.13 20.36
CA TRP A 705 -2.00 4.36 20.57
C TRP A 705 -1.66 3.01 21.19
N SER A 706 -2.31 2.66 22.30
CA SER A 706 -2.43 1.29 22.77
C SER A 706 -3.82 1.05 23.35
N ASP A 707 -4.26 -0.21 23.44
CA ASP A 707 -5.54 -0.59 24.07
C ASP A 707 -6.74 0.28 23.65
N GLY A 708 -6.89 0.60 22.36
CA GLY A 708 -8.00 1.41 21.86
C GLY A 708 -7.95 2.91 22.23
N MET A 709 -6.92 3.39 22.92
CA MET A 709 -6.76 4.78 23.36
C MET A 709 -5.67 5.53 22.57
N LYS A 710 -6.04 6.65 21.94
CA LYS A 710 -5.10 7.64 21.39
C LYS A 710 -4.55 8.49 22.53
N SER A 711 -3.23 8.62 22.62
CA SER A 711 -2.53 9.52 23.52
C SER A 711 -1.77 10.56 22.70
N THR A 712 -2.06 11.84 22.96
CA THR A 712 -1.34 12.97 22.36
C THR A 712 -0.23 13.39 23.32
N PRO A 713 1.05 13.39 22.90
CA PRO A 713 2.17 13.92 23.66
C PRO A 713 1.93 15.39 24.01
N THR A 714 2.44 15.83 25.16
CA THR A 714 2.38 17.25 25.58
C THR A 714 3.42 18.11 24.89
N GLU A 715 4.43 17.49 24.28
CA GLU A 715 5.55 18.16 23.63
C GLU A 715 5.15 18.74 22.28
N THR A 716 5.47 20.02 22.07
CA THR A 716 5.31 20.70 20.79
C THR A 716 6.69 20.96 20.19
N THR A 717 7.06 20.26 19.10
CA THR A 717 8.24 20.63 18.31
C THR A 717 7.87 21.67 17.26
N THR A 718 8.80 22.56 16.93
CA THR A 718 8.67 23.54 15.84
C THR A 718 9.43 23.14 14.57
N SER A 719 10.17 22.03 14.61
CA SER A 719 11.05 21.59 13.52
C SER A 719 10.45 20.41 12.75
N THR A 720 10.52 20.47 11.42
CA THR A 720 10.22 19.35 10.53
C THR A 720 11.43 18.43 10.41
N VAL A 721 11.14 17.15 10.18
CA VAL A 721 12.10 16.12 9.89
C VAL A 721 12.51 16.20 8.41
N THR A 722 13.81 16.10 8.14
CA THR A 722 14.38 16.08 6.78
C THR A 722 14.52 14.66 6.23
N ASP A 723 14.56 14.53 4.90
CA ASP A 723 14.94 13.28 4.22
C ASP A 723 16.30 12.78 4.75
N ARG A 724 16.44 11.46 4.93
CA ARG A 724 17.69 10.88 5.39
C ARG A 724 17.89 9.44 4.96
N ASN A 725 19.16 9.05 4.90
CA ASN A 725 19.59 7.69 4.60
C ASN A 725 20.21 7.10 5.86
N THR A 726 19.73 5.92 6.26
CA THR A 726 20.14 5.25 7.50
C THR A 726 20.78 3.90 7.19
N THR A 727 21.88 3.57 7.85
CA THR A 727 22.73 2.41 7.52
C THR A 727 22.98 1.47 8.69
N LEU A 728 22.84 1.96 9.93
CA LEU A 728 22.84 1.20 11.16
C LEU A 728 21.41 1.05 11.65
N ASN A 729 20.72 0.03 11.10
CA ASN A 729 19.30 -0.18 11.31
C ASN A 729 19.03 -1.47 12.06
N TYR A 730 18.26 -1.35 13.15
CA TYR A 730 18.02 -2.44 14.08
C TYR A 730 16.55 -2.57 14.46
N ILE A 731 16.15 -3.81 14.76
CA ILE A 731 14.92 -4.15 15.46
C ILE A 731 15.35 -4.90 16.72
N GLY A 732 15.05 -4.35 17.89
CA GLY A 732 15.42 -4.95 19.17
C GLY A 732 16.81 -4.58 19.69
N GLU A 733 17.55 -3.71 19.01
CA GLU A 733 18.85 -3.18 19.47
C GLU A 733 18.95 -1.66 19.22
N SER A 734 19.85 -0.97 19.92
CA SER A 734 20.09 0.46 19.78
C SER A 734 21.41 0.84 19.12
N ASN A 735 21.44 2.02 18.50
CA ASN A 735 22.67 2.69 18.10
C ASN A 735 23.47 3.29 19.27
N TRP A 736 22.98 3.20 20.52
CA TRP A 736 23.63 3.69 21.73
C TRP A 736 24.26 2.55 22.52
N SER A 737 25.55 2.66 22.78
CA SER A 737 26.26 1.76 23.69
C SER A 737 25.72 1.93 25.12
N GLY A 738 25.05 0.92 25.66
CA GLY A 738 24.53 0.92 27.04
C GLY A 738 23.01 0.89 27.18
N ASP A 739 22.28 1.06 26.07
CA ASP A 739 20.85 0.75 26.04
C ASP A 739 20.64 -0.77 26.03
N ASP A 740 19.52 -1.23 26.59
CA ASP A 740 19.20 -2.66 26.65
C ASP A 740 18.67 -3.17 25.29
N PHE A 741 19.05 -4.40 24.95
CA PHE A 741 18.35 -5.20 23.94
C PHE A 741 16.88 -5.39 24.34
N LEU A 742 16.01 -5.51 23.35
CA LEU A 742 14.59 -5.80 23.57
C LEU A 742 14.42 -7.19 24.20
N ASP A 743 13.53 -7.28 25.19
CA ASP A 743 13.19 -8.50 25.91
C ASP A 743 11.66 -8.70 25.92
N GLY A 744 11.19 -9.61 25.07
CA GLY A 744 9.77 -9.83 24.88
C GLY A 744 9.43 -10.59 23.61
N TYR A 745 8.15 -10.53 23.26
CA TYR A 745 7.57 -11.33 22.18
C TYR A 745 6.91 -10.43 21.15
N MET A 746 7.29 -10.58 19.88
CA MET A 746 6.74 -9.78 18.77
C MET A 746 6.00 -10.68 17.78
N ARG A 747 4.72 -10.41 17.55
CA ARG A 747 3.89 -11.13 16.56
C ARG A 747 3.97 -10.47 15.17
N GLU A 748 3.89 -9.14 15.12
CA GLU A 748 3.83 -8.42 13.85
C GLU A 748 4.35 -6.98 14.01
N GLN A 749 5.17 -6.51 13.08
CA GLN A 749 5.57 -5.11 12.95
C GLN A 749 5.22 -4.61 11.54
N ILE A 750 4.52 -3.47 11.48
CA ILE A 750 4.12 -2.83 10.23
C ILE A 750 4.54 -1.38 10.30
N VAL A 751 5.35 -0.90 9.36
CA VAL A 751 5.79 0.50 9.35
C VAL A 751 5.56 1.10 7.98
N PHE A 752 5.05 2.31 7.98
CA PHE A 752 4.86 3.16 6.81
C PHE A 752 5.82 4.35 6.95
N ASN A 753 6.51 4.69 5.87
CA ASN A 753 7.23 5.95 5.74
C ASN A 753 6.27 7.09 5.33
N ASP A 754 5.09 7.09 5.93
CA ASP A 754 3.99 8.00 5.63
C ASP A 754 3.13 8.25 6.89
N SER A 755 2.42 9.37 6.89
CA SER A 755 1.46 9.76 7.93
C SER A 755 0.08 9.22 7.58
N LEU A 756 -0.31 8.10 8.20
CA LEU A 756 -1.63 7.52 7.97
C LEU A 756 -2.71 8.33 8.68
N SER A 757 -3.89 8.41 8.06
CA SER A 757 -5.06 9.01 8.73
C SER A 757 -5.51 8.16 9.93
N ASN A 758 -6.12 8.81 10.93
CA ASN A 758 -6.60 8.12 12.13
C ASN A 758 -7.59 6.98 11.83
N SER A 759 -8.36 7.07 10.73
CA SER A 759 -9.26 5.99 10.30
C SER A 759 -8.51 4.78 9.73
N GLN A 760 -7.41 4.99 9.01
CA GLN A 760 -6.54 3.90 8.55
C GLN A 760 -5.86 3.23 9.74
N ILE A 761 -5.35 4.00 10.70
CA ILE A 761 -4.75 3.49 11.93
C ILE A 761 -5.75 2.65 12.73
N ARG A 762 -6.97 3.14 12.95
CA ARG A 762 -8.06 2.38 13.58
C ARG A 762 -8.34 1.06 12.86
N SER A 763 -8.41 1.09 11.53
CA SER A 763 -8.68 -0.10 10.71
C SER A 763 -7.58 -1.15 10.84
N ILE A 764 -6.31 -0.73 10.86
CA ILE A 764 -5.16 -1.62 11.05
C ILE A 764 -5.17 -2.19 12.47
N ASN A 765 -5.40 -1.36 13.50
CA ASN A 765 -5.51 -1.83 14.89
C ASN A 765 -6.64 -2.84 15.07
N MET A 766 -7.82 -2.63 14.49
CA MET A 766 -8.90 -3.64 14.52
C MET A 766 -8.52 -4.93 13.80
N ARG A 767 -7.83 -4.85 12.65
CA ARG A 767 -7.36 -6.03 11.91
C ARG A 767 -6.32 -6.81 12.71
N LEU A 768 -5.39 -6.13 13.36
CA LEU A 768 -4.39 -6.73 14.23
C LEU A 768 -5.05 -7.34 15.48
N GLY A 769 -6.01 -6.64 16.10
CA GLY A 769 -6.75 -7.13 17.25
C GLY A 769 -7.53 -8.39 16.94
N LYS A 770 -8.25 -8.41 15.81
CA LYS A 770 -8.95 -9.62 15.35
C LYS A 770 -7.99 -10.75 14.97
N LYS A 771 -6.89 -10.46 14.26
CA LYS A 771 -5.92 -11.47 13.82
C LYS A 771 -5.27 -12.17 15.02
N TRP A 772 -4.92 -11.40 16.03
CA TRP A 772 -4.12 -11.84 17.17
C TRP A 772 -4.93 -12.03 18.45
N ASN A 773 -6.26 -11.97 18.35
CA ASN A 773 -7.18 -12.11 19.49
C ASN A 773 -6.87 -11.13 20.64
N ILE A 774 -6.49 -9.88 20.30
CA ILE A 774 -6.21 -8.82 21.25
C ILE A 774 -7.45 -7.92 21.34
N PRO A 775 -8.02 -7.70 22.54
CA PRO A 775 -9.14 -6.79 22.72
C PRO A 775 -8.84 -5.38 22.20
N THR A 776 -9.81 -4.77 21.51
CA THR A 776 -9.73 -3.38 21.05
C THR A 776 -10.95 -2.60 21.52
N TRP A 777 -10.76 -1.47 22.19
CA TRP A 777 -11.85 -0.61 22.65
C TRP A 777 -12.36 0.32 21.54
N THR A 778 -13.66 0.60 21.59
CA THR A 778 -14.32 1.60 20.73
C THR A 778 -14.76 2.79 21.59
N LEU A 779 -14.36 4.01 21.20
CA LEU A 779 -14.80 5.24 21.87
C LEU A 779 -16.31 5.43 21.65
N LEU A 780 -17.10 5.49 22.73
CA LEU A 780 -18.54 5.74 22.64
C LEU A 780 -18.93 7.18 22.95
N PHE A 781 -18.16 7.87 23.78
CA PHE A 781 -18.45 9.23 24.26
C PHE A 781 -17.15 9.95 24.65
N ARG A 782 -17.08 11.26 24.38
CA ARG A 782 -16.06 12.20 24.87
C ARG A 782 -16.70 13.55 25.13
N GLN A 783 -16.32 14.20 26.23
CA GLN A 783 -16.66 15.58 26.54
C GLN A 783 -15.38 16.30 27.02
N THR A 784 -15.17 17.53 26.56
CA THR A 784 -14.08 18.39 27.05
C THR A 784 -14.61 19.51 27.94
N LEU A 785 -13.74 20.00 28.84
CA LEU A 785 -14.02 21.18 29.65
C LEU A 785 -14.36 22.38 28.77
N GLY A 786 -15.39 23.14 29.14
CA GLY A 786 -15.92 24.26 28.36
C GLY A 786 -17.10 23.91 27.46
N TYR A 787 -17.41 22.63 27.27
CA TYR A 787 -18.60 22.20 26.55
C TYR A 787 -19.63 21.58 27.51
N LEU A 788 -20.75 22.27 27.73
CA LEU A 788 -21.90 21.73 28.46
C LEU A 788 -22.92 21.16 27.49
N TRP A 789 -23.44 19.99 27.81
CA TRP A 789 -24.50 19.33 27.07
C TRP A 789 -25.85 19.95 27.42
N SER A 790 -26.89 19.66 26.63
CA SER A 790 -28.27 19.89 27.07
C SER A 790 -28.98 18.56 27.37
N SER A 791 -29.99 18.60 28.23
CA SER A 791 -30.82 17.43 28.55
C SER A 791 -31.53 16.85 27.32
N SER A 792 -31.80 17.68 26.31
CA SER A 792 -32.42 17.30 25.04
C SER A 792 -31.42 17.01 23.92
N GLN A 793 -30.11 17.15 24.18
CA GLN A 793 -29.08 16.99 23.15
C GLN A 793 -29.08 15.57 22.59
N SER A 794 -28.84 15.45 21.29
CA SER A 794 -28.73 14.15 20.62
C SER A 794 -27.62 13.30 21.24
N LEU A 795 -27.90 12.01 21.49
CA LEU A 795 -26.88 11.03 21.88
C LEU A 795 -25.92 10.68 20.74
N SER A 796 -26.18 11.21 19.55
CA SER A 796 -25.23 11.25 18.44
C SER A 796 -24.71 12.69 18.26
N LEU A 797 -23.45 12.94 18.61
CA LEU A 797 -22.78 14.23 18.46
C LEU A 797 -21.43 14.03 17.78
N ASN A 798 -21.13 14.81 16.75
CA ASN A 798 -19.88 14.74 15.97
C ASN A 798 -19.48 13.30 15.58
N SER A 799 -20.46 12.41 15.45
CA SER A 799 -20.18 10.98 15.46
C SER A 799 -19.39 10.43 14.25
N SER A 800 -19.09 11.28 13.27
CA SER A 800 -18.22 11.01 12.11
C SER A 800 -16.78 11.42 12.32
N ASP A 801 -16.55 12.15 13.38
CA ASP A 801 -15.27 12.69 13.80
C ASP A 801 -15.00 12.21 15.23
N PRO A 802 -14.61 10.94 15.43
CA PRO A 802 -14.21 10.42 16.75
C PRO A 802 -12.97 11.11 17.33
N ASP A 803 -12.31 11.97 16.56
CA ASP A 803 -11.21 12.80 17.01
C ASP A 803 -11.69 14.17 17.53
N ASN A 804 -12.99 14.48 17.39
CA ASN A 804 -13.58 15.70 17.92
C ASN A 804 -13.47 15.75 19.45
N ASP A 805 -13.27 16.95 19.98
CA ASP A 805 -13.21 17.23 21.41
C ASP A 805 -14.51 16.82 22.13
N ASN A 806 -15.65 16.95 21.46
CA ASN A 806 -16.95 16.52 21.98
C ASN A 806 -17.60 15.53 21.03
N TYR A 807 -17.72 14.28 21.44
CA TYR A 807 -18.11 13.17 20.58
C TYR A 807 -19.10 12.27 21.31
N SER A 808 -20.09 11.75 20.59
CA SER A 808 -20.97 10.72 21.13
C SER A 808 -21.57 9.86 20.02
N ILE A 809 -21.51 8.54 20.23
CA ILE A 809 -22.30 7.51 19.54
C ILE A 809 -23.09 6.69 20.55
N LEU A 810 -23.46 7.28 21.70
CA LEU A 810 -24.25 6.61 22.73
C LEU A 810 -25.62 6.14 22.22
N ASP A 811 -26.13 6.74 21.14
CA ASP A 811 -27.32 6.25 20.42
C ASP A 811 -27.14 4.85 19.80
N GLN A 812 -25.91 4.32 19.81
CA GLN A 812 -25.52 3.05 19.20
C GLN A 812 -25.03 2.03 20.23
N ILE A 813 -25.08 2.35 21.53
CA ILE A 813 -24.48 1.50 22.57
C ILE A 813 -24.90 0.03 22.50
N ASP A 814 -26.14 -0.26 22.11
CA ASP A 814 -26.67 -1.63 21.96
C ASP A 814 -25.94 -2.46 20.90
N THR A 815 -25.30 -1.84 19.90
CA THR A 815 -24.50 -2.58 18.91
C THR A 815 -23.19 -3.12 19.48
N TYR A 816 -22.80 -2.66 20.67
CA TYR A 816 -21.58 -3.06 21.36
C TYR A 816 -21.85 -3.98 22.57
N LYS A 817 -23.08 -4.48 22.70
CA LYS A 817 -23.40 -5.53 23.65
C LYS A 817 -22.76 -6.85 23.18
N ASN A 818 -22.04 -7.52 24.06
CA ASN A 818 -21.41 -8.80 23.75
C ASN A 818 -22.45 -9.89 23.51
N THR A 819 -22.02 -11.02 22.94
CA THR A 819 -22.86 -12.19 22.66
C THR A 819 -23.49 -12.82 23.91
N ASP A 820 -22.89 -12.59 25.08
CA ASP A 820 -23.44 -13.01 26.38
C ASP A 820 -24.49 -12.04 26.95
N GLY A 821 -24.87 -11.01 26.19
CA GLY A 821 -25.90 -10.07 26.57
C GLY A 821 -25.44 -8.98 27.55
N LYS A 822 -24.15 -8.87 27.87
CA LYS A 822 -23.60 -7.78 28.70
C LYS A 822 -22.81 -6.78 27.86
N TYR A 823 -22.80 -5.51 28.25
CA TYR A 823 -21.78 -4.56 27.81
C TYR A 823 -20.50 -4.81 28.59
N ARG A 824 -19.35 -4.60 27.96
CA ARG A 824 -18.08 -4.36 28.66
C ARG A 824 -17.71 -2.90 28.42
N LEU A 825 -17.69 -2.11 29.49
CA LEU A 825 -17.54 -0.66 29.43
C LEU A 825 -16.30 -0.24 30.18
N ARG A 826 -15.70 0.86 29.74
CA ARG A 826 -14.59 1.52 30.42
C ARG A 826 -14.86 3.01 30.51
N TYR A 827 -14.76 3.55 31.72
CA TYR A 827 -14.77 4.97 32.02
C TYR A 827 -13.32 5.37 32.28
N LEU A 828 -12.80 6.35 31.54
CA LEU A 828 -11.41 6.76 31.57
C LEU A 828 -11.35 8.26 31.90
N ASP A 829 -10.59 8.60 32.95
CA ASP A 829 -10.24 9.99 33.23
C ASP A 829 -9.05 10.41 32.36
N THR A 830 -9.27 11.43 31.52
CA THR A 830 -8.24 12.06 30.66
C THR A 830 -7.89 13.47 31.13
N GLY A 831 -8.24 13.82 32.37
CA GLY A 831 -8.10 15.14 32.98
C GLY A 831 -6.68 15.44 33.48
N ASP A 832 -6.57 16.04 34.67
CA ASP A 832 -5.30 16.54 35.24
C ASP A 832 -4.20 15.45 35.26
N SER A 833 -2.97 15.87 35.01
CA SER A 833 -1.74 15.06 35.00
C SER A 833 -1.53 14.12 36.19
N SER A 834 -2.18 14.37 37.33
CA SER A 834 -2.11 13.50 38.53
C SER A 834 -3.15 12.37 38.57
N THR A 835 -4.19 12.44 37.73
CA THR A 835 -5.28 11.44 37.63
C THR A 835 -5.47 10.87 36.22
N ALA A 836 -4.85 11.48 35.20
CA ALA A 836 -4.85 11.02 33.82
C ALA A 836 -4.44 9.54 33.71
N GLY A 837 -5.26 8.76 33.00
CA GLY A 837 -5.04 7.33 32.79
C GLY A 837 -5.70 6.41 33.82
N ARG A 838 -6.33 6.95 34.87
CA ARG A 838 -7.19 6.16 35.79
C ARG A 838 -8.46 5.73 35.07
N PHE A 839 -8.89 4.50 35.32
CA PHE A 839 -10.10 3.98 34.70
C PHE A 839 -10.87 3.00 35.60
N ASN A 840 -12.16 2.90 35.34
CA ASN A 840 -13.00 1.80 35.81
C ASN A 840 -13.44 0.97 34.60
N ASP A 841 -13.09 -0.31 34.56
CA ASP A 841 -13.53 -1.34 33.59
C ASP A 841 -14.50 -2.29 34.30
N TRP A 842 -15.70 -2.41 33.74
CA TRP A 842 -16.77 -3.21 34.32
C TRP A 842 -17.70 -3.74 33.23
N ARG A 843 -18.63 -4.59 33.65
CA ARG A 843 -19.70 -5.10 32.80
C ARG A 843 -21.05 -4.79 33.42
N GLN A 844 -22.05 -4.59 32.57
CA GLN A 844 -23.45 -4.45 32.99
C GLN A 844 -24.39 -4.97 31.91
N THR A 845 -25.61 -5.36 32.29
CA THR A 845 -26.65 -5.81 31.34
C THR A 845 -27.57 -4.65 30.93
N SER A 846 -27.80 -3.71 31.85
CA SER A 846 -28.63 -2.53 31.61
C SER A 846 -28.00 -1.56 30.62
N ASN A 847 -28.79 -1.04 29.68
CA ASN A 847 -28.39 0.06 28.81
C ASN A 847 -28.41 1.36 29.63
N PHE A 848 -27.24 1.95 29.89
CA PHE A 848 -27.14 3.13 30.75
C PHE A 848 -27.79 4.39 30.15
N THR A 849 -28.12 4.38 28.86
CA THR A 849 -28.77 5.52 28.20
C THR A 849 -30.28 5.56 28.42
N THR A 850 -30.87 4.46 28.92
CA THR A 850 -32.32 4.30 29.09
C THR A 850 -32.75 3.79 30.46
N THR A 851 -31.84 3.17 31.23
CA THR A 851 -32.16 2.62 32.55
C THR A 851 -31.87 3.67 33.62
N SER A 852 -32.89 4.15 34.32
CA SER A 852 -32.74 5.21 35.33
C SER A 852 -32.39 4.69 36.71
N ASN A 853 -31.50 5.41 37.39
CA ASN A 853 -31.22 5.31 38.83
C ASN A 853 -30.76 3.94 39.34
N SER A 854 -30.48 2.98 38.46
CA SER A 854 -30.11 1.61 38.81
C SER A 854 -29.30 0.96 37.70
N VAL A 855 -28.44 0.01 38.09
CA VAL A 855 -27.62 -0.78 37.18
C VAL A 855 -27.92 -2.26 37.39
N SER A 856 -28.25 -2.97 36.31
CA SER A 856 -28.53 -4.41 36.35
C SER A 856 -27.32 -5.20 35.86
N GLY A 857 -26.99 -6.27 36.59
CA GLY A 857 -25.92 -7.21 36.21
C GLY A 857 -24.52 -6.60 36.23
N TYR A 858 -24.28 -5.64 37.13
CA TYR A 858 -22.95 -5.07 37.37
C TYR A 858 -21.94 -6.16 37.76
N GLU A 859 -20.77 -6.12 37.14
CA GLU A 859 -19.64 -7.02 37.41
C GLU A 859 -18.35 -6.22 37.22
N ALA A 860 -17.59 -6.04 38.30
CA ALA A 860 -16.30 -5.37 38.24
C ALA A 860 -15.28 -6.23 37.47
N VAL A 861 -14.52 -5.61 36.57
CA VAL A 861 -13.39 -6.27 35.88
C VAL A 861 -12.07 -5.73 36.41
N SER A 862 -11.88 -4.42 36.35
CA SER A 862 -10.75 -3.70 36.94
C SER A 862 -11.20 -2.29 37.28
N VAL A 863 -11.46 -2.04 38.56
CA VAL A 863 -12.00 -0.76 39.05
C VAL A 863 -10.94 -0.08 39.88
N TYR A 864 -10.51 1.10 39.45
CA TYR A 864 -9.55 1.93 40.18
C TYR A 864 -10.21 2.65 41.35
N ASP A 865 -11.35 3.31 41.11
CA ASP A 865 -12.05 4.09 42.13
C ASP A 865 -13.40 3.45 42.49
N THR A 866 -13.50 2.97 43.73
CA THR A 866 -14.74 2.46 44.33
C THR A 866 -15.39 3.45 45.30
N GLY A 867 -14.77 4.62 45.50
CA GLY A 867 -15.32 5.71 46.31
C GLY A 867 -16.59 6.30 45.69
N SER A 868 -17.26 7.19 46.43
CA SER A 868 -18.36 7.99 45.87
C SER A 868 -19.52 7.19 45.26
N SER A 869 -19.74 5.97 45.74
CA SER A 869 -20.81 5.04 45.33
C SER A 869 -20.72 4.54 43.88
N TRP A 870 -19.52 4.33 43.33
CA TRP A 870 -19.36 3.71 42.02
C TRP A 870 -20.12 2.38 41.90
N GLY A 871 -20.97 2.25 40.88
CA GLY A 871 -21.81 1.06 40.67
C GLY A 871 -22.13 0.77 39.19
N GLY A 872 -21.38 1.37 38.27
CA GLY A 872 -21.66 1.36 36.82
C GLY A 872 -22.58 2.49 36.39
N LEU A 873 -22.77 2.66 35.08
CA LEU A 873 -23.48 3.81 34.53
C LEU A 873 -24.99 3.59 34.44
N CYS A 874 -25.77 4.62 34.78
CA CYS A 874 -27.22 4.69 34.57
C CYS A 874 -27.67 6.12 34.19
N VAL A 875 -28.93 6.29 33.80
CA VAL A 875 -29.53 7.63 33.64
C VAL A 875 -29.63 8.28 35.02
N ASN A 876 -29.07 9.49 35.12
CA ASN A 876 -29.17 10.32 36.31
C ASN A 876 -30.58 10.91 36.38
N GLY A 877 -31.44 10.33 37.23
CA GLY A 877 -32.79 10.80 37.47
C GLY A 877 -32.95 11.61 38.76
N TYR A 878 -31.87 11.85 39.51
CA TYR A 878 -31.92 12.52 40.82
C TYR A 878 -31.61 14.01 40.76
N ASN A 879 -30.83 14.45 39.77
CA ASN A 879 -30.51 15.87 39.54
C ASN A 879 -30.35 16.17 38.04
N SER A 880 -30.15 17.44 37.69
CA SER A 880 -29.98 17.89 36.30
C SER A 880 -28.53 18.24 35.93
N TYR A 881 -27.53 17.77 36.69
CA TYR A 881 -26.12 18.14 36.48
C TYR A 881 -25.43 17.29 35.41
N SER A 882 -25.80 16.01 35.27
CA SER A 882 -25.36 15.13 34.19
C SER A 882 -26.53 14.36 33.62
N ARG A 883 -26.38 13.83 32.40
CA ARG A 883 -27.39 12.95 31.80
C ARG A 883 -27.26 11.51 32.31
N PHE A 884 -26.02 11.06 32.46
CA PHE A 884 -25.69 9.75 32.99
C PHE A 884 -24.60 9.89 34.05
N ASP A 885 -24.56 8.96 34.98
CA ASP A 885 -23.56 8.96 36.05
C ASP A 885 -23.28 7.53 36.52
N GLY A 886 -22.10 7.37 37.13
CA GLY A 886 -21.62 6.10 37.67
C GLY A 886 -21.96 5.86 39.14
N SER A 887 -22.76 6.72 39.77
CA SER A 887 -23.11 6.70 41.19
C SER A 887 -24.60 6.38 41.40
N PRO A 888 -25.08 5.20 40.94
CA PRO A 888 -26.51 4.88 40.90
C PRO A 888 -27.15 4.98 42.29
N GLY A 889 -28.31 5.62 42.36
CA GLY A 889 -29.06 5.81 43.62
C GLY A 889 -28.61 7.00 44.48
N SER A 890 -27.60 7.76 44.04
CA SER A 890 -27.06 8.93 44.75
C SER A 890 -27.58 10.25 44.18
N THR A 891 -27.63 11.30 45.01
CA THR A 891 -27.83 12.68 44.53
C THR A 891 -26.56 13.31 43.98
N ASN A 892 -25.40 12.65 44.15
CA ASN A 892 -24.11 13.11 43.65
C ASN A 892 -23.79 12.48 42.30
N TRP A 893 -23.05 13.19 41.45
CA TRP A 893 -22.81 12.85 40.04
C TRP A 893 -21.31 12.66 39.76
N TRP A 894 -20.63 11.88 40.60
CA TRP A 894 -19.17 11.82 40.68
C TRP A 894 -18.45 11.20 39.47
N PHE A 895 -19.17 10.50 38.59
CA PHE A 895 -18.63 9.89 37.37
C PHE A 895 -19.49 10.29 36.18
N ALA A 896 -19.46 11.58 35.86
CA ALA A 896 -20.42 12.22 34.99
C ALA A 896 -20.20 11.90 33.51
N ILE A 897 -21.27 11.57 32.80
CA ILE A 897 -21.29 11.54 31.33
C ILE A 897 -22.35 12.53 30.85
N ALA A 898 -21.97 13.37 29.89
CA ALA A 898 -22.78 14.48 29.37
C ALA A 898 -23.23 15.42 30.50
N THR A 899 -22.29 16.20 31.03
CA THR A 899 -22.54 17.26 32.02
C THR A 899 -23.36 18.39 31.40
N ILE A 900 -24.48 18.79 32.02
CA ILE A 900 -25.50 19.66 31.42
C ILE A 900 -25.55 21.07 32.03
N TYR A 901 -25.54 21.19 33.35
CA TYR A 901 -25.95 22.44 34.02
C TYR A 901 -24.77 23.33 34.43
N SER A 902 -23.84 22.80 35.20
CA SER A 902 -22.67 23.53 35.69
C SER A 902 -21.52 22.57 35.92
N THR A 903 -20.31 23.08 35.76
CA THR A 903 -19.11 22.40 36.25
C THR A 903 -19.09 22.37 37.78
N TRP A 904 -18.35 21.42 38.35
CA TRP A 904 -18.13 21.30 39.78
C TRP A 904 -16.91 22.14 40.22
N ASP A 905 -16.99 22.73 41.42
CA ASP A 905 -15.93 23.47 42.14
C ASP A 905 -14.97 24.28 41.25
N GLY A 906 -15.50 25.28 40.55
CA GLY A 906 -14.67 26.23 39.80
C GLY A 906 -14.20 25.78 38.42
N GLY A 907 -14.80 24.75 37.80
CA GLY A 907 -14.58 24.47 36.38
C GLY A 907 -14.35 23.01 35.98
N ARG A 908 -14.59 22.04 36.87
CA ARG A 908 -14.28 20.61 36.62
C ARG A 908 -15.51 19.81 36.21
N ILE A 909 -15.29 18.69 35.52
CA ILE A 909 -16.30 17.64 35.36
C ILE A 909 -15.95 16.56 36.41
N PRO A 910 -16.85 16.23 37.36
CA PRO A 910 -16.65 15.12 38.29
C PRO A 910 -16.46 13.80 37.53
N GLY A 911 -15.35 13.12 37.80
CA GLY A 911 -14.95 11.93 37.08
C GLY A 911 -13.58 11.45 37.49
#